data_AF-A0A6A5ZXK0-F1
#
_entry.id   AF-A0A6A5ZXK0-F1
#
_cell.length_a   1.000
_cell.length_b   1.000
_cell.length_c   1.000
_cell.angle_alpha   90.00
_cell.angle_beta   90.00
_cell.angle_gamma   90.00
#
_symmetry.space_group_name_H-M   'P 1'
#
loop_
_entity.id
_entity.type
_entity.pdbx_description
1 polymer ?
#
loop_
_entity_poly.entity_id
_entity_poly.type
_entity_poly.pdbx_seq_one_letter_code
_entity_poly.pdbx_strand_id
1 'polypeptide(L)'
;MAPNHDSTPYTDDDPAAAASDALSLHTIADQADPYASQEQEDADFALALQLEEEDARNHVDSQRQSQSQPQVESGEEVEALPPYSDDPEAVTESFPPYRDDPNAPFTEDDHVDVEATATSATAAQKRIKSCFRILRQIGRIWACLGLVTFVVTITVIVVVFLVIWKFGKTDPKRAAWTASSSRDYDLKLPNLYPQLEQGANPECKQMWEKYAGSLSCHRVILSPSWDDGVTEEVEKEGTDPMRYSEAICKSRCRDSIRHFDNPMHNGCYRRTDRFDFTNYGKDGKQYFAKESLPEGPLDLVKMLLDRYDRFCAVPPKDTYLDRSEWGTCAADLWMRWGIVDGKDENSLSGLDRFLAATDERKTIEGGKREVDVEILYGGGKTKKLEVAVPTRQAGPGIGKTDCGYCTLDWLERKMRAFEYGQFLDPTTGEPLGLKEFENRVGTAIRRCGNKGSEGHAVGTAIGRVYRKWESFGWWCTAGSWQPCHPDNATTEEVRKILHGLREDDWPLTDISKQMKAKGAPRKALQALQAGMRSMPCSIWFSEDAAIKDIIPHQHIIGTLCSDRCLNSVDRIQQRYGDDFDAAASSLPTANIFQAWNLARVQVNQTCKASRWKTHCAPGYSALGHPEWIFTNTSELAKPLLLSTFSTAIDALEATLPRYPQKPKDDIESQRILARRVAESVCNGCGGELLIGQNPDWAIRVREFLDDSTVDSSDYARTAKKYFRTCTKMMGHRLSRQEEKNIWNTIGLGEFADD
;
A
#
# COMPACT_ATOMS: atom_id res chain seq x y z
N MET A 1 -0.81 -25.07 61.75
CA MET A 1 -0.38 -24.50 63.05
C MET A 1 -0.57 -23.00 62.96
N ALA A 2 -1.51 -22.45 63.72
CA ALA A 2 -1.71 -21.00 63.91
C ALA A 2 -0.89 -20.53 65.15
N PRO A 3 -0.91 -19.26 65.64
CA PRO A 3 -1.62 -18.04 65.20
C PRO A 3 -0.92 -16.65 65.46
N ASN A 4 -1.68 -15.55 65.21
CA ASN A 4 -1.76 -14.23 65.92
C ASN A 4 -0.70 -13.12 65.67
N HIS A 5 -0.96 -11.79 65.72
CA HIS A 5 -2.04 -10.97 66.33
C HIS A 5 -2.18 -9.54 65.68
N ASP A 6 -3.42 -9.03 65.69
CA ASP A 6 -4.00 -7.65 65.84
C ASP A 6 -3.18 -6.33 65.79
N SER A 7 -3.75 -5.27 65.17
CA SER A 7 -4.54 -4.18 65.82
C SER A 7 -4.53 -2.82 65.05
N THR A 8 -5.70 -2.17 64.95
CA THR A 8 -5.96 -0.74 64.60
C THR A 8 -6.06 0.13 65.87
N PRO A 9 -5.87 1.49 65.87
CA PRO A 9 -7.00 2.45 65.64
C PRO A 9 -6.65 3.90 65.15
N TYR A 10 -7.72 4.68 64.86
CA TYR A 10 -7.94 6.16 64.64
C TYR A 10 -7.26 7.09 65.68
N THR A 11 -7.15 8.45 65.64
CA THR A 11 -7.79 9.68 65.04
C THR A 11 -6.74 10.84 65.25
N ASP A 12 -6.70 12.03 64.63
CA ASP A 12 -7.57 13.22 64.82
C ASP A 12 -7.00 14.46 64.07
N ASP A 13 -7.86 15.46 63.87
CA ASP A 13 -7.75 16.76 63.19
C ASP A 13 -6.76 17.80 63.80
N ASP A 14 -6.27 18.75 62.96
CA ASP A 14 -5.71 20.05 63.42
C ASP A 14 -6.14 21.22 62.47
N PRO A 15 -6.49 22.42 62.98
CA PRO A 15 -7.34 23.42 62.34
C PRO A 15 -6.56 24.65 61.85
N ALA A 16 -6.05 24.59 60.61
CA ALA A 16 -5.45 25.73 59.92
C ALA A 16 -6.27 26.24 58.71
N ALA A 17 -7.48 25.70 58.49
CA ALA A 17 -8.26 25.92 57.28
C ALA A 17 -9.29 27.07 57.32
N ALA A 18 -9.34 27.88 58.40
CA ALA A 18 -10.48 28.79 58.62
C ALA A 18 -10.18 30.30 58.64
N ALA A 19 -9.00 30.77 58.19
CA ALA A 19 -8.62 32.19 58.33
C ALA A 19 -7.98 32.85 57.09
N SER A 20 -8.40 32.49 55.87
CA SER A 20 -7.95 33.17 54.64
C SER A 20 -9.10 33.68 53.74
N ASP A 21 -10.34 33.62 54.20
CA ASP A 21 -11.54 33.76 53.36
C ASP A 21 -12.20 35.16 53.34
N ALA A 22 -11.44 36.23 53.66
CA ALA A 22 -12.06 37.55 53.79
C ALA A 22 -11.20 38.74 53.34
N LEU A 23 -10.41 38.59 52.27
CA LEU A 23 -9.85 39.75 51.57
C LEU A 23 -9.87 39.59 50.04
N SER A 24 -11.00 40.05 49.49
CA SER A 24 -11.04 41.02 48.37
C SER A 24 -11.21 40.51 46.93
N LEU A 25 -12.39 39.95 46.62
CA LEU A 25 -13.46 40.50 45.76
C LEU A 25 -13.12 41.45 44.57
N HIS A 26 -12.01 41.26 43.85
CA HIS A 26 -11.73 41.98 42.60
C HIS A 26 -11.20 41.11 41.43
N THR A 27 -11.59 39.84 41.35
CA THR A 27 -11.12 38.92 40.27
C THR A 27 -12.21 38.09 39.60
N ILE A 28 -13.50 38.44 39.72
CA ILE A 28 -14.61 37.72 39.04
C ILE A 28 -14.84 38.25 37.61
N ALA A 29 -13.79 38.35 36.78
CA ALA A 29 -13.96 38.67 35.36
C ALA A 29 -12.91 38.05 34.41
N ASP A 30 -11.92 37.30 34.89
CA ASP A 30 -10.80 36.82 34.06
C ASP A 30 -10.62 35.28 34.01
N GLN A 31 -11.71 34.51 34.18
CA GLN A 31 -11.72 33.10 33.82
C GLN A 31 -12.88 32.84 32.87
N ALA A 32 -12.68 33.17 31.60
CA ALA A 32 -13.46 32.60 30.52
C ALA A 32 -13.16 31.10 30.46
N ASP A 33 -14.20 30.30 30.70
CA ASP A 33 -14.17 28.84 30.64
C ASP A 33 -13.80 28.39 29.20
N PRO A 34 -12.66 27.70 28.99
CA PRO A 34 -12.24 27.25 27.66
C PRO A 34 -13.22 26.24 27.02
N TYR A 35 -14.13 25.67 27.81
CA TYR A 35 -15.20 24.82 27.28
C TYR A 35 -16.34 25.61 26.62
N ALA A 36 -16.60 26.85 27.07
CA ALA A 36 -17.66 27.67 26.50
C ALA A 36 -17.30 28.22 25.10
N SER A 37 -16.01 28.50 24.83
CA SER A 37 -15.57 28.89 23.49
C SER A 37 -15.59 27.73 22.50
N GLN A 38 -15.32 26.51 22.97
CA GLN A 38 -15.29 25.32 22.11
C GLN A 38 -16.70 24.87 21.68
N GLU A 39 -17.69 24.93 22.58
CA GLU A 39 -19.09 24.65 22.20
C GLU A 39 -19.68 25.69 21.24
N GLN A 40 -19.21 26.93 21.31
CA GLN A 40 -19.65 28.00 20.41
C GLN A 40 -19.00 27.88 19.02
N GLU A 41 -17.72 27.47 18.95
CA GLU A 41 -17.04 27.16 17.69
C GLU A 41 -17.63 25.93 16.99
N ASP A 42 -18.01 24.88 17.74
CA ASP A 42 -18.66 23.70 17.18
C ASP A 42 -20.09 24.01 16.67
N ALA A 43 -20.82 24.90 17.36
CA ALA A 43 -22.13 25.36 16.92
C ALA A 43 -22.05 26.23 15.65
N ASP A 44 -21.06 27.12 15.56
CA ASP A 44 -20.83 27.96 14.38
C ASP A 44 -20.35 27.12 13.18
N PHE A 45 -19.55 26.09 13.41
CA PHE A 45 -19.14 25.15 12.36
C PHE A 45 -20.31 24.31 11.84
N ALA A 46 -21.18 23.83 12.73
CA ALA A 46 -22.40 23.12 12.33
C ALA A 46 -23.36 24.00 11.53
N LEU A 47 -23.49 25.28 11.89
CA LEU A 47 -24.31 26.25 11.15
C LEU A 47 -23.73 26.56 9.76
N ALA A 48 -22.40 26.69 9.66
CA ALA A 48 -21.71 26.91 8.39
C ALA A 48 -21.90 25.73 7.43
N LEU A 49 -21.81 24.50 7.93
CA LEU A 49 -22.04 23.28 7.13
C LEU A 49 -23.48 23.17 6.65
N GLN A 50 -24.45 23.59 7.48
CA GLN A 50 -25.87 23.59 7.11
C GLN A 50 -26.18 24.64 6.03
N LEU A 51 -25.55 25.82 6.07
CA LEU A 51 -25.68 26.85 5.04
C LEU A 51 -25.06 26.40 3.70
N GLU A 52 -23.93 25.68 3.75
CA GLU A 52 -23.29 25.15 2.55
C GLU A 52 -24.14 24.04 1.88
N GLU A 53 -24.83 23.21 2.68
CA GLU A 53 -25.81 22.24 2.16
C GLU A 53 -27.07 22.90 1.56
N GLU A 54 -27.55 24.01 2.12
CA GLU A 54 -28.66 24.78 1.54
C GLU A 54 -28.27 25.44 0.21
N ASP A 55 -27.08 26.04 0.12
CA ASP A 55 -26.59 26.64 -1.12
C ASP A 55 -26.34 25.58 -2.20
N ALA A 56 -25.81 24.41 -1.83
CA ALA A 56 -25.65 23.29 -2.75
C ALA A 56 -27.00 22.78 -3.29
N ARG A 57 -28.05 22.72 -2.45
CA ARG A 57 -29.41 22.36 -2.90
C ARG A 57 -30.02 23.41 -3.82
N ASN A 58 -29.85 24.70 -3.50
CA ASN A 58 -30.33 25.81 -4.33
C ASN A 58 -29.67 25.81 -5.72
N HIS A 59 -28.39 25.43 -5.82
CA HIS A 59 -27.70 25.29 -7.10
C HIS A 59 -28.19 24.10 -7.93
N VAL A 60 -28.49 22.96 -7.30
CA VAL A 60 -29.04 21.78 -8.00
C VAL A 60 -30.46 22.04 -8.51
N ASP A 61 -31.29 22.73 -7.74
CA ASP A 61 -32.66 23.08 -8.16
C ASP A 61 -32.68 24.15 -9.27
N SER A 62 -31.73 25.10 -9.25
CA SER A 62 -31.50 26.07 -10.34
C SER A 62 -31.09 25.39 -11.66
N GLN A 63 -30.27 24.32 -11.59
CA GLN A 63 -29.88 23.56 -12.78
C GLN A 63 -31.02 22.69 -13.32
N ARG A 64 -31.88 22.14 -12.46
CA ARG A 64 -33.05 21.34 -12.88
C ARG A 64 -34.14 22.17 -13.57
N GLN A 65 -34.33 23.44 -13.19
CA GLN A 65 -35.27 24.34 -13.88
C GLN A 65 -34.79 24.81 -15.26
N SER A 66 -33.49 24.72 -15.56
CA SER A 66 -32.93 25.15 -16.85
C SER A 66 -32.96 24.06 -17.95
N GLN A 67 -33.31 22.80 -17.62
CA GLN A 67 -33.29 21.67 -18.56
C GLN A 67 -34.66 21.09 -18.94
N SER A 68 -35.78 21.77 -18.64
CA SER A 68 -37.12 21.30 -19.01
C SER A 68 -37.81 22.21 -20.03
N GLN A 69 -37.42 22.07 -21.31
CA GLN A 69 -38.29 22.38 -22.46
C GLN A 69 -38.50 21.09 -23.29
N PRO A 70 -39.74 20.70 -23.61
CA PRO A 70 -40.02 19.53 -24.45
C PRO A 70 -40.32 19.90 -25.92
N GLN A 71 -40.20 18.89 -26.82
CA GLN A 71 -40.70 18.74 -28.21
C GLN A 71 -39.59 18.62 -29.28
N VAL A 72 -39.63 17.77 -30.32
CA VAL A 72 -40.65 16.86 -30.93
C VAL A 72 -39.95 15.87 -31.90
N GLU A 73 -40.57 14.70 -32.11
CA GLU A 73 -40.19 13.66 -33.10
C GLU A 73 -40.33 14.10 -34.57
N SER A 74 -39.41 13.65 -35.45
CA SER A 74 -39.76 13.15 -36.80
C SER A 74 -38.56 12.52 -37.55
N GLY A 75 -38.73 11.27 -37.97
CA GLY A 75 -38.43 10.72 -39.32
C GLY A 75 -37.06 10.90 -40.00
N GLU A 76 -36.36 9.76 -40.17
CA GLU A 76 -35.84 9.20 -41.43
C GLU A 76 -35.21 10.14 -42.50
N GLU A 77 -33.93 9.93 -42.85
CA GLU A 77 -33.46 9.58 -44.22
C GLU A 77 -31.91 9.59 -44.30
N VAL A 78 -31.39 8.73 -45.17
CA VAL A 78 -29.99 8.45 -45.50
C VAL A 78 -29.44 9.54 -46.43
N GLU A 79 -28.24 10.10 -46.21
CA GLU A 79 -27.28 10.34 -47.32
C GLU A 79 -25.89 10.90 -46.93
N ALA A 80 -24.89 10.28 -47.54
CA ALA A 80 -23.67 10.82 -48.17
C ALA A 80 -22.80 11.87 -47.45
N LEU A 81 -21.58 11.42 -47.13
CA LEU A 81 -20.38 12.27 -47.05
C LEU A 81 -20.12 13.01 -48.38
N PRO A 82 -19.73 14.30 -48.32
CA PRO A 82 -18.90 14.91 -49.35
C PRO A 82 -17.49 15.28 -48.81
N PRO A 83 -16.55 15.56 -49.74
CA PRO A 83 -15.13 15.27 -49.58
C PRO A 83 -14.30 16.46 -49.07
N TYR A 84 -13.06 16.11 -48.70
CA TYR A 84 -11.91 16.98 -48.46
C TYR A 84 -11.77 18.10 -49.51
N SER A 85 -11.54 19.33 -49.03
CA SER A 85 -11.10 20.46 -49.85
C SER A 85 -10.09 21.31 -49.06
N ASP A 86 -8.89 21.41 -49.62
CA ASP A 86 -7.87 22.40 -49.27
C ASP A 86 -8.33 23.79 -49.71
N ASP A 87 -8.36 24.76 -48.78
CA ASP A 87 -7.66 26.03 -49.02
C ASP A 87 -7.42 26.78 -47.69
N PRO A 88 -6.30 27.50 -47.56
CA PRO A 88 -5.83 28.12 -46.34
C PRO A 88 -6.28 29.58 -46.27
N GLU A 89 -6.81 30.02 -45.13
CA GLU A 89 -6.74 31.43 -44.78
C GLU A 89 -6.84 31.65 -43.26
N ALA A 90 -5.81 32.35 -42.79
CA ALA A 90 -5.56 32.94 -41.49
C ALA A 90 -6.71 32.94 -40.46
N VAL A 91 -6.50 32.22 -39.36
CA VAL A 91 -6.96 32.66 -38.04
C VAL A 91 -5.75 32.66 -37.10
N THR A 92 -5.20 33.85 -36.91
CA THR A 92 -4.27 34.19 -35.83
C THR A 92 -5.02 34.15 -34.49
N GLU A 93 -4.96 33.03 -33.78
CA GLU A 93 -5.25 33.01 -32.35
C GLU A 93 -3.97 33.33 -31.57
N SER A 94 -3.97 34.53 -31.00
CA SER A 94 -2.95 35.04 -30.09
C SER A 94 -3.01 34.28 -28.76
N PHE A 95 -2.04 33.41 -28.53
CA PHE A 95 -1.74 32.92 -27.18
C PHE A 95 -1.08 34.04 -26.35
N PRO A 96 -1.34 34.14 -25.03
CA PRO A 96 -0.69 35.13 -24.18
C PRO A 96 0.81 34.83 -24.03
N PRO A 97 1.69 35.84 -24.06
CA PRO A 97 3.13 35.61 -23.96
C PRO A 97 3.56 35.27 -22.53
N TYR A 98 4.41 34.26 -22.45
CA TYR A 98 5.28 33.92 -21.33
C TYR A 98 6.16 35.13 -20.97
N ARG A 99 6.29 35.45 -19.67
CA ARG A 99 6.89 36.70 -19.16
C ARG A 99 8.13 36.38 -18.30
N ASP A 100 9.32 36.63 -18.84
CA ASP A 100 10.61 36.59 -18.15
C ASP A 100 11.14 38.02 -17.97
N ASP A 101 10.84 38.71 -16.85
CA ASP A 101 11.73 39.74 -16.24
C ASP A 101 11.17 40.21 -14.87
N PRO A 102 11.91 40.08 -13.76
CA PRO A 102 11.46 40.42 -12.41
C PRO A 102 11.76 41.87 -11.96
N ASN A 103 11.61 42.92 -12.79
CA ASN A 103 11.87 44.32 -12.35
C ASN A 103 11.11 45.46 -13.08
N ALA A 104 9.77 45.41 -13.21
CA ALA A 104 9.00 46.56 -13.74
C ALA A 104 8.08 47.22 -12.68
N PRO A 105 8.21 48.54 -12.40
CA PRO A 105 7.36 49.27 -11.45
C PRO A 105 5.99 49.66 -12.03
N PHE A 106 4.98 49.66 -11.15
CA PHE A 106 3.59 50.01 -11.46
C PHE A 106 3.38 51.50 -11.71
N THR A 107 2.57 51.83 -12.72
CA THR A 107 1.86 53.11 -12.83
C THR A 107 0.42 52.82 -13.22
N GLU A 108 -0.51 53.20 -12.36
CA GLU A 108 -1.94 53.35 -12.64
C GLU A 108 -2.17 54.79 -13.10
N ASP A 109 -2.94 54.98 -14.17
CA ASP A 109 -3.94 56.03 -14.33
C ASP A 109 -4.58 55.90 -15.72
N ASP A 110 -5.90 55.71 -15.77
CA ASP A 110 -6.83 56.60 -16.49
C ASP A 110 -8.24 55.98 -16.54
N HIS A 111 -9.18 56.64 -15.85
CA HIS A 111 -10.60 56.56 -16.17
C HIS A 111 -11.13 57.96 -16.50
N VAL A 112 -11.93 57.96 -17.57
CA VAL A 112 -12.58 59.07 -18.26
C VAL A 112 -13.77 59.60 -17.45
N ASP A 113 -13.97 60.92 -17.45
CA ASP A 113 -15.24 61.56 -17.13
C ASP A 113 -15.62 62.59 -18.22
N VAL A 114 -16.86 62.51 -18.71
CA VAL A 114 -17.57 63.58 -19.42
C VAL A 114 -19.01 63.56 -18.96
N GLU A 115 -19.50 64.64 -18.32
CA GLU A 115 -20.75 65.29 -18.73
C GLU A 115 -20.98 66.65 -18.05
N ALA A 116 -21.75 67.50 -18.73
CA ALA A 116 -21.82 68.94 -18.55
C ALA A 116 -23.22 69.46 -18.13
N THR A 117 -23.20 70.52 -17.32
CA THR A 117 -24.05 71.74 -17.36
C THR A 117 -25.58 71.72 -17.12
N ALA A 118 -25.96 72.35 -15.99
CA ALA A 118 -26.62 73.69 -15.88
C ALA A 118 -28.13 73.87 -15.60
N THR A 119 -28.37 74.96 -14.84
CA THR A 119 -29.60 75.78 -14.58
C THR A 119 -30.50 75.37 -13.39
N SER A 120 -31.20 76.25 -12.65
CA SER A 120 -31.06 77.67 -12.26
C SER A 120 -32.13 77.99 -11.18
N ALA A 121 -31.84 78.95 -10.30
CA ALA A 121 -32.74 79.87 -9.56
C ALA A 121 -33.94 79.34 -8.71
N THR A 122 -33.94 79.64 -7.42
CA THR A 122 -34.80 80.70 -6.82
C THR A 122 -34.48 80.93 -5.34
N ALA A 123 -34.78 82.14 -4.90
CA ALA A 123 -34.27 82.78 -3.70
C ALA A 123 -35.12 82.53 -2.44
N ALA A 124 -34.46 82.80 -1.31
CA ALA A 124 -35.04 83.29 -0.06
C ALA A 124 -35.87 82.31 0.80
N GLN A 125 -35.18 81.60 1.69
CA GLN A 125 -35.55 81.63 3.12
C GLN A 125 -34.34 81.31 4.01
N LYS A 126 -33.54 82.36 4.22
CA LYS A 126 -32.69 82.53 5.40
C LYS A 126 -33.56 82.45 6.65
N ARG A 127 -33.38 81.41 7.46
CA ARG A 127 -33.38 81.41 8.95
C ARG A 127 -33.51 79.96 9.41
N ILE A 128 -32.38 79.30 9.61
CA ILE A 128 -32.05 78.17 10.52
C ILE A 128 -30.65 77.72 10.07
N LYS A 129 -29.68 78.64 10.13
CA LYS A 129 -28.32 78.43 9.59
C LYS A 129 -27.27 79.05 10.51
N SER A 130 -27.34 78.74 11.81
CA SER A 130 -26.23 79.04 12.73
C SER A 130 -25.91 77.99 13.80
N CYS A 131 -26.80 77.04 14.14
CA CYS A 131 -26.44 75.97 15.12
C CYS A 131 -26.06 74.61 14.49
N PHE A 132 -26.44 74.32 13.23
CA PHE A 132 -26.15 73.01 12.61
C PHE A 132 -24.78 72.87 11.92
N ARG A 133 -23.96 73.93 11.92
CA ARG A 133 -22.68 73.93 11.18
C ARG A 133 -21.51 73.39 12.02
N ILE A 134 -21.58 73.49 13.34
CA ILE A 134 -20.53 72.99 14.26
C ILE A 134 -20.72 71.49 14.52
N LEU A 135 -21.95 71.01 14.71
CA LEU A 135 -22.23 69.57 14.88
C LEU A 135 -21.96 68.74 13.60
N ARG A 136 -22.15 69.32 12.41
CA ARG A 136 -21.88 68.63 11.12
C ARG A 136 -20.39 68.57 10.76
N GLN A 137 -19.57 69.50 11.26
CA GLN A 137 -18.11 69.46 11.07
C GLN A 137 -17.45 68.51 12.07
N ILE A 138 -17.91 68.46 13.32
CA ILE A 138 -17.43 67.47 14.29
C ILE A 138 -17.86 66.06 13.86
N GLY A 139 -19.11 65.87 13.43
CA GLY A 139 -19.60 64.57 12.94
C GLY A 139 -18.87 64.03 11.69
N ARG A 140 -18.43 64.90 10.77
CA ARG A 140 -17.64 64.48 9.59
C ARG A 140 -16.20 64.11 9.94
N ILE A 141 -15.60 64.80 10.91
CA ILE A 141 -14.24 64.48 11.39
C ILE A 141 -14.28 63.17 12.18
N TRP A 142 -15.27 62.96 13.05
CA TRP A 142 -15.44 61.70 13.78
C TRP A 142 -15.87 60.54 12.88
N ALA A 143 -16.68 60.77 11.84
CA ALA A 143 -17.01 59.73 10.86
C ALA A 143 -15.82 59.37 9.96
N CYS A 144 -14.97 60.33 9.55
CA CYS A 144 -13.74 60.03 8.81
C CYS A 144 -12.71 59.34 9.70
N LEU A 145 -12.54 59.78 10.96
CA LEU A 145 -11.68 59.09 11.93
C LEU A 145 -12.19 57.68 12.21
N GLY A 146 -13.50 57.50 12.40
CA GLY A 146 -14.12 56.19 12.60
C GLY A 146 -14.01 55.27 11.38
N LEU A 147 -14.12 55.80 10.16
CA LEU A 147 -13.98 55.02 8.93
C LEU A 147 -12.52 54.67 8.67
N VAL A 148 -11.58 55.58 8.94
CA VAL A 148 -10.14 55.29 8.85
C VAL A 148 -9.72 54.28 9.92
N THR A 149 -10.18 54.42 11.17
CA THR A 149 -9.86 53.41 12.20
C THR A 149 -10.54 52.07 11.93
N PHE A 150 -11.75 52.05 11.37
CA PHE A 150 -12.45 50.82 10.96
C PHE A 150 -11.74 50.14 9.78
N VAL A 151 -11.31 50.89 8.76
CA VAL A 151 -10.53 50.33 7.65
C VAL A 151 -9.17 49.83 8.14
N VAL A 152 -8.47 50.58 8.99
CA VAL A 152 -7.19 50.13 9.56
C VAL A 152 -7.37 48.89 10.43
N THR A 153 -8.40 48.83 11.28
CA THR A 153 -8.67 47.64 12.11
C THR A 153 -9.07 46.43 11.26
N ILE A 154 -9.92 46.59 10.25
CA ILE A 154 -10.22 45.50 9.30
C ILE A 154 -8.95 45.06 8.56
N THR A 155 -8.13 46.00 8.10
CA THR A 155 -6.88 45.66 7.39
C THR A 155 -5.92 44.90 8.32
N VAL A 156 -5.80 45.32 9.58
CA VAL A 156 -5.01 44.61 10.59
C VAL A 156 -5.60 43.24 10.89
N ILE A 157 -6.92 43.11 11.05
CA ILE A 157 -7.58 41.81 11.29
C ILE A 157 -7.38 40.89 10.09
N VAL A 158 -7.57 41.36 8.85
CA VAL A 158 -7.36 40.59 7.63
C VAL A 158 -5.89 40.19 7.48
N VAL A 159 -4.94 41.08 7.75
CA VAL A 159 -3.51 40.76 7.72
C VAL A 159 -3.16 39.73 8.80
N VAL A 160 -3.68 39.87 10.03
CA VAL A 160 -3.48 38.89 11.10
C VAL A 160 -4.12 37.56 10.76
N PHE A 161 -5.33 37.54 10.19
CA PHE A 161 -5.99 36.33 9.70
C PHE A 161 -5.19 35.67 8.58
N LEU A 162 -4.69 36.44 7.61
CA LEU A 162 -3.84 35.93 6.53
C LEU A 162 -2.50 35.41 7.04
N VAL A 163 -1.93 36.02 8.07
CA VAL A 163 -0.71 35.56 8.74
C VAL A 163 -0.98 34.27 9.52
N ILE A 164 -2.06 34.20 10.31
CA ILE A 164 -2.46 32.97 11.03
C ILE A 164 -2.81 31.86 10.03
N TRP A 165 -3.44 32.17 8.90
CA TRP A 165 -3.81 31.18 7.89
C TRP A 165 -2.59 30.70 7.07
N LYS A 166 -1.65 31.59 6.72
CA LYS A 166 -0.40 31.21 6.04
C LYS A 166 0.65 30.58 6.96
N PHE A 167 0.71 30.94 8.24
CA PHE A 167 1.75 30.46 9.17
C PHE A 167 1.24 29.50 10.26
N GLY A 168 -0.07 29.34 10.44
CA GLY A 168 -0.66 28.46 11.46
C GLY A 168 -0.69 26.98 11.08
N LYS A 169 -0.62 26.63 9.79
CA LYS A 169 -0.42 25.24 9.35
C LYS A 169 1.07 24.93 9.25
N THR A 170 1.70 24.70 10.40
CA THR A 170 3.04 24.07 10.43
C THR A 170 2.94 22.72 9.74
N ASP A 171 3.70 22.51 8.66
CA ASP A 171 3.75 21.22 7.98
C ASP A 171 4.18 20.13 8.99
N PRO A 172 3.32 19.14 9.27
CA PRO A 172 3.60 18.12 10.29
C PRO A 172 4.87 17.32 9.98
N LYS A 173 5.17 17.12 8.69
CA LYS A 173 6.37 16.39 8.24
C LYS A 173 7.64 17.17 8.60
N ARG A 174 7.63 18.48 8.36
CA ARG A 174 8.73 19.37 8.76
C ARG A 174 8.88 19.46 10.27
N ALA A 175 7.78 19.57 11.01
CA ALA A 175 7.80 19.59 12.48
C ALA A 175 8.37 18.29 13.07
N ALA A 176 7.94 17.13 12.54
CA ALA A 176 8.46 15.81 12.92
C ALA A 176 9.95 15.67 12.59
N TRP A 177 10.37 16.12 11.40
CA TRP A 177 11.78 16.09 11.01
C TRP A 177 12.65 16.88 11.99
N THR A 178 12.28 18.11 12.32
CA THR A 178 13.02 18.95 13.28
C THR A 178 13.03 18.34 14.68
N ALA A 179 11.88 17.84 15.16
CA ALA A 179 11.79 17.22 16.49
C ALA A 179 12.64 15.93 16.60
N SER A 180 12.76 15.18 15.50
CA SER A 180 13.49 13.91 15.51
C SER A 180 15.00 14.06 15.72
N SER A 181 15.54 15.27 15.51
CA SER A 181 16.98 15.54 15.42
C SER A 181 17.72 14.67 14.39
N SER A 182 17.00 14.14 13.40
CA SER A 182 17.58 13.42 12.27
C SER A 182 18.30 14.39 11.33
N ARG A 183 19.35 13.90 10.69
CA ARG A 183 20.08 14.61 9.65
C ARG A 183 20.29 13.66 8.48
N ASP A 184 20.50 14.21 7.28
CA ASP A 184 20.94 13.37 6.17
C ASP A 184 22.22 12.63 6.56
N TYR A 185 22.25 11.33 6.29
CA TYR A 185 23.33 10.41 6.66
C TYR A 185 23.44 10.10 8.17
N ASP A 186 22.47 10.52 8.98
CA ASP A 186 22.28 10.13 10.39
C ASP A 186 20.79 10.18 10.75
N LEU A 187 20.03 9.20 10.24
CA LEU A 187 18.58 9.13 10.44
C LEU A 187 18.27 8.43 11.76
N LYS A 188 17.43 9.05 12.59
CA LYS A 188 17.00 8.53 13.89
C LYS A 188 15.59 7.96 13.77
N LEU A 189 15.47 6.73 13.29
CA LEU A 189 14.19 6.13 12.94
C LEU A 189 13.20 6.07 14.13
N PRO A 190 13.59 5.75 15.38
CA PRO A 190 12.68 5.75 16.53
C PRO A 190 11.99 7.09 16.81
N ASN A 191 12.55 8.19 16.31
CA ASN A 191 11.97 9.52 16.45
C ASN A 191 11.15 9.97 15.23
N LEU A 192 11.22 9.24 14.11
CA LEU A 192 10.47 9.53 12.88
C LEU A 192 9.25 8.60 12.73
N TYR A 193 9.39 7.36 13.18
CA TYR A 193 8.36 6.32 13.17
C TYR A 193 7.59 6.28 14.50
N PRO A 194 6.40 5.65 14.53
CA PRO A 194 5.67 5.46 15.77
C PRO A 194 6.48 4.66 16.79
N GLN A 195 6.13 4.85 18.07
CA GLN A 195 6.63 3.97 19.14
C GLN A 195 6.05 2.56 18.99
N LEU A 196 6.70 1.57 19.58
CA LEU A 196 6.17 0.20 19.61
C LEU A 196 5.01 0.08 20.60
N GLU A 197 4.05 -0.79 20.28
CA GLU A 197 2.92 -1.06 21.16
C GLU A 197 3.38 -1.56 22.55
N GLN A 198 2.52 -1.36 23.56
CA GLN A 198 2.83 -1.78 24.93
C GLN A 198 3.14 -3.29 25.01
N GLY A 199 2.42 -4.11 24.22
CA GLY A 199 2.60 -5.56 24.14
C GLY A 199 3.80 -6.05 23.30
N ALA A 200 4.56 -5.15 22.66
CA ALA A 200 5.76 -5.56 21.92
C ALA A 200 6.83 -6.12 22.85
N ASN A 201 7.58 -7.12 22.37
CA ASN A 201 8.63 -7.80 23.09
C ASN A 201 9.68 -6.80 23.62
N PRO A 202 10.05 -6.84 24.92
CA PRO A 202 11.12 -6.00 25.46
C PRO A 202 12.44 -6.11 24.67
N GLU A 203 12.76 -7.30 24.17
CA GLU A 203 13.94 -7.50 23.32
C GLU A 203 13.81 -6.72 22.01
N CYS A 204 12.64 -6.77 21.35
CA CYS A 204 12.41 -5.97 20.15
C CYS A 204 12.54 -4.48 20.42
N LYS A 205 11.96 -3.97 21.52
CA LYS A 205 12.07 -2.55 21.91
C LYS A 205 13.53 -2.12 22.07
N GLN A 206 14.32 -2.91 22.79
CA GLN A 206 15.74 -2.64 22.97
C GLN A 206 16.50 -2.67 21.64
N MET A 207 16.25 -3.66 20.77
CA MET A 207 16.92 -3.75 19.48
C MET A 207 16.52 -2.58 18.57
N TRP A 208 15.25 -2.18 18.57
CA TRP A 208 14.74 -1.05 17.80
C TRP A 208 15.41 0.26 18.21
N GLU A 209 15.41 0.57 19.51
CA GLU A 209 16.06 1.78 20.02
C GLU A 209 17.57 1.80 19.74
N LYS A 210 18.25 0.65 19.88
CA LYS A 210 19.70 0.54 19.72
C LYS A 210 20.16 0.61 18.26
N TYR A 211 19.54 -0.16 17.38
CA TYR A 211 20.02 -0.34 16.00
C TYR A 211 19.34 0.60 15.00
N ALA A 212 18.13 1.09 15.30
CA ALA A 212 17.45 2.07 14.44
C ALA A 212 17.79 3.52 14.81
N GLY A 213 18.55 3.73 15.90
CA GLY A 213 18.93 5.05 16.42
C GLY A 213 19.92 5.83 15.54
N SER A 214 20.56 5.20 14.55
CA SER A 214 21.38 5.88 13.55
C SER A 214 21.46 5.04 12.27
N LEU A 215 20.91 5.57 11.17
CA LEU A 215 21.04 5.00 9.84
C LEU A 215 21.85 5.95 8.94
N SER A 216 22.93 5.44 8.34
CA SER A 216 23.87 6.23 7.53
C SER A 216 23.40 6.42 6.08
N CYS A 217 22.14 6.80 5.90
CA CYS A 217 21.50 6.99 4.61
C CYS A 217 20.98 8.42 4.44
N HIS A 218 20.84 8.86 3.19
CA HIS A 218 20.14 10.11 2.86
C HIS A 218 18.64 9.99 3.16
N ARG A 219 17.96 11.04 3.65
CA ARG A 219 16.55 10.96 4.08
C ARG A 219 15.57 10.47 3.02
N VAL A 220 15.89 10.70 1.75
CA VAL A 220 15.03 10.35 0.62
C VAL A 220 14.87 8.83 0.48
N ILE A 221 15.78 8.02 1.06
CA ILE A 221 15.55 6.56 1.20
C ILE A 221 14.27 6.23 1.99
N LEU A 222 13.73 7.17 2.77
CA LEU A 222 12.50 6.98 3.53
C LEU A 222 11.24 7.29 2.70
N SER A 223 11.36 7.85 1.50
CA SER A 223 10.21 8.27 0.71
C SER A 223 9.38 7.09 0.22
N PRO A 224 8.07 7.01 0.54
CA PRO A 224 7.18 5.98 0.00
C PRO A 224 6.82 6.22 -1.47
N SER A 225 7.05 7.43 -2.01
CA SER A 225 6.69 7.80 -3.39
C SER A 225 7.34 6.92 -4.47
N TRP A 226 8.37 6.15 -4.11
CA TRP A 226 9.01 5.22 -5.03
C TRP A 226 8.39 3.84 -5.03
N ASP A 227 7.64 3.47 -4.00
CA ASP A 227 7.32 2.07 -3.75
C ASP A 227 6.48 1.47 -4.88
N ASP A 228 5.39 2.14 -5.23
CA ASP A 228 4.47 1.75 -6.32
C ASP A 228 4.93 2.19 -7.71
N GLY A 229 5.99 3.00 -7.80
CA GLY A 229 6.52 3.52 -9.06
C GLY A 229 5.63 4.57 -9.74
N VAL A 230 4.81 5.30 -8.99
CA VAL A 230 3.93 6.36 -9.52
C VAL A 230 4.75 7.63 -9.76
N THR A 231 4.90 8.03 -11.02
CA THR A 231 5.76 9.17 -11.38
C THR A 231 5.27 10.48 -10.77
N GLU A 232 3.96 10.70 -10.75
CA GLU A 232 3.34 11.94 -10.27
C GLU A 232 3.65 12.18 -8.78
N GLU A 233 3.74 11.11 -7.98
CA GLU A 233 4.10 11.19 -6.57
C GLU A 233 5.57 11.58 -6.38
N VAL A 234 6.46 11.05 -7.22
CA VAL A 234 7.89 11.38 -7.21
C VAL A 234 8.14 12.83 -7.59
N GLU A 235 7.45 13.32 -8.62
CA GLU A 235 7.52 14.72 -9.04
C GLU A 235 7.02 15.64 -7.93
N LYS A 236 5.89 15.29 -7.29
CA LYS A 236 5.29 16.06 -6.19
C LYS A 236 6.17 16.11 -4.94
N GLU A 237 6.76 14.99 -4.53
CA GLU A 237 7.64 14.93 -3.36
C GLU A 237 9.08 15.40 -3.67
N GLY A 238 9.39 15.67 -4.94
CA GLY A 238 10.70 16.12 -5.39
C GLY A 238 11.80 15.09 -5.19
N THR A 239 11.48 13.80 -5.35
CA THR A 239 12.36 12.65 -5.05
C THR A 239 12.91 11.99 -6.32
N ASP A 240 13.30 12.79 -7.31
CA ASP A 240 13.81 12.33 -8.60
C ASP A 240 14.94 11.26 -8.45
N PRO A 241 14.79 10.06 -9.06
CA PRO A 241 15.78 8.99 -8.97
C PRO A 241 17.17 9.36 -9.47
N MET A 242 17.26 10.12 -10.57
CA MET A 242 18.54 10.59 -11.11
C MET A 242 19.22 11.53 -10.11
N ARG A 243 18.47 12.48 -9.54
CA ARG A 243 18.99 13.46 -8.59
C ARG A 243 19.60 12.84 -7.35
N TYR A 244 18.96 11.79 -6.81
CA TYR A 244 19.33 11.17 -5.54
C TYR A 244 20.17 9.89 -5.66
N SER A 245 20.38 9.37 -6.87
CA SER A 245 21.19 8.18 -7.15
C SER A 245 22.54 8.18 -6.41
N GLU A 246 23.34 9.24 -6.57
CA GLU A 246 24.66 9.34 -5.94
C GLU A 246 24.61 9.49 -4.42
N ALA A 247 23.57 10.14 -3.89
CA ALA A 247 23.38 10.38 -2.47
C ALA A 247 23.02 9.09 -1.72
N ILE A 248 22.16 8.25 -2.30
CA ILE A 248 21.65 7.04 -1.65
C ILE A 248 22.57 5.85 -1.89
N CYS A 249 23.06 5.66 -3.12
CA CYS A 249 23.76 4.44 -3.55
C CYS A 249 25.22 4.39 -3.10
N LYS A 250 25.42 4.46 -1.79
CA LYS A 250 26.70 4.34 -1.10
C LYS A 250 26.73 3.06 -0.26
N SER A 251 27.90 2.43 -0.20
CA SER A 251 28.12 1.23 0.63
C SER A 251 27.70 1.45 2.09
N ARG A 252 28.02 2.61 2.67
CA ARG A 252 27.65 2.95 4.05
C ARG A 252 26.14 2.87 4.32
N CYS A 253 25.31 3.31 3.38
CA CYS A 253 23.87 3.22 3.54
C CYS A 253 23.44 1.74 3.56
N ARG A 254 23.84 0.96 2.55
CA ARG A 254 23.58 -0.49 2.48
C ARG A 254 24.03 -1.24 3.74
N ASP A 255 25.26 -0.97 4.18
CA ASP A 255 25.87 -1.65 5.33
C ASP A 255 25.13 -1.30 6.61
N SER A 256 24.67 -0.05 6.76
CA SER A 256 23.85 0.36 7.91
C SER A 256 22.48 -0.30 7.92
N ILE A 257 21.80 -0.42 6.77
CA ILE A 257 20.51 -1.13 6.66
C ILE A 257 20.72 -2.64 6.96
N ARG A 258 21.78 -3.26 6.45
CA ARG A 258 22.10 -4.67 6.73
C ARG A 258 22.50 -4.93 8.18
N HIS A 259 23.17 -3.98 8.81
CA HIS A 259 23.48 -4.07 10.23
C HIS A 259 22.22 -3.96 11.10
N PHE A 260 21.23 -3.20 10.62
CA PHE A 260 19.91 -3.09 11.22
C PHE A 260 19.05 -4.36 11.01
N ASP A 261 19.25 -5.08 9.91
CA ASP A 261 18.44 -6.25 9.53
C ASP A 261 18.52 -7.47 10.46
N ASN A 262 19.74 -7.96 10.74
CA ASN A 262 19.91 -9.16 11.57
C ASN A 262 19.33 -9.00 12.99
N PRO A 263 19.56 -7.89 13.72
CA PRO A 263 18.94 -7.66 15.02
C PRO A 263 17.42 -7.64 14.98
N MET A 264 16.82 -7.06 13.94
CA MET A 264 15.36 -7.03 13.80
C MET A 264 14.78 -8.41 13.52
N HIS A 265 15.40 -9.20 12.64
CA HIS A 265 14.98 -10.58 12.40
C HIS A 265 15.07 -11.46 13.65
N ASN A 266 16.06 -11.23 14.51
CA ASN A 266 16.27 -12.02 15.73
C ASN A 266 15.44 -11.54 16.92
N GLY A 267 15.20 -10.23 17.06
CA GLY A 267 14.53 -9.64 18.22
C GLY A 267 13.05 -9.29 18.02
N CYS A 268 12.63 -9.00 16.78
CA CYS A 268 11.31 -8.49 16.42
C CYS A 268 10.54 -9.46 15.51
N TYR A 269 10.52 -10.75 15.86
CA TYR A 269 9.90 -11.80 15.05
C TYR A 269 8.46 -12.12 15.45
N ARG A 270 7.92 -11.50 16.52
CA ARG A 270 6.55 -11.75 16.96
C ARG A 270 5.61 -10.80 16.24
N ARG A 271 4.41 -11.28 15.91
CA ARG A 271 3.35 -10.47 15.29
C ARG A 271 2.95 -9.24 16.13
N THR A 272 3.13 -9.32 17.45
CA THR A 272 2.88 -8.23 18.40
C THR A 272 3.98 -7.16 18.41
N ASP A 273 5.11 -7.37 17.73
CA ASP A 273 6.23 -6.43 17.65
C ASP A 273 5.97 -5.35 16.59
N ARG A 274 4.88 -4.60 16.79
CA ARG A 274 4.32 -3.65 15.82
C ARG A 274 4.26 -2.22 16.33
N PHE A 275 4.11 -1.28 15.42
CA PHE A 275 4.04 0.15 15.68
C PHE A 275 2.66 0.58 16.20
N ASP A 276 2.65 1.51 17.16
CA ASP A 276 1.45 2.12 17.72
C ASP A 276 0.95 3.27 16.83
N PHE A 277 0.09 2.94 15.87
CA PHE A 277 -0.57 3.92 15.01
C PHE A 277 -1.64 4.76 15.72
N THR A 278 -2.12 4.33 16.89
CA THR A 278 -3.18 5.02 17.61
C THR A 278 -2.66 6.34 18.16
N ASN A 279 -1.45 6.33 18.73
CA ASN A 279 -0.84 7.53 19.31
C ASN A 279 0.04 8.32 18.34
N TYR A 280 0.38 7.75 17.18
CA TYR A 280 1.18 8.44 16.16
C TYR A 280 0.50 9.70 15.62
N GLY A 281 1.24 10.81 15.60
CA GLY A 281 0.82 12.11 15.06
C GLY A 281 -0.13 12.93 15.94
N LYS A 282 -0.54 12.44 17.12
CA LYS A 282 -1.49 13.16 18.01
C LYS A 282 -0.96 14.50 18.52
N ASP A 283 0.35 14.65 18.58
CA ASP A 283 1.03 15.89 19.00
C ASP A 283 1.27 16.86 17.83
N GLY A 284 0.64 16.62 16.68
CA GLY A 284 0.81 17.40 15.45
C GLY A 284 2.12 17.11 14.70
N LYS A 285 2.90 16.11 15.14
CA LYS A 285 4.17 15.71 14.51
C LYS A 285 4.04 14.33 13.91
N GLN A 286 3.83 14.28 12.59
CA GLN A 286 3.87 13.03 11.83
C GLN A 286 4.77 13.22 10.62
N TYR A 287 5.74 12.34 10.46
CA TYR A 287 6.61 12.36 9.29
C TYR A 287 5.99 11.59 8.12
N PHE A 288 5.28 10.50 8.41
CA PHE A 288 4.61 9.65 7.43
C PHE A 288 3.08 9.71 7.59
N ALA A 289 2.36 9.47 6.50
CA ALA A 289 0.94 9.15 6.57
C ALA A 289 0.76 7.73 7.15
N LYS A 290 -0.31 7.48 7.92
CA LYS A 290 -0.50 6.20 8.63
C LYS A 290 -0.63 5.03 7.65
N GLU A 291 -1.19 5.29 6.49
CA GLU A 291 -1.45 4.34 5.41
C GLU A 291 -0.15 3.90 4.71
N SER A 292 0.87 4.76 4.75
CA SER A 292 2.19 4.53 4.13
C SER A 292 3.21 3.86 5.05
N LEU A 293 2.86 3.64 6.32
CA LEU A 293 3.78 3.07 7.30
C LEU A 293 3.83 1.53 7.20
N PRO A 294 5.02 0.92 7.36
CA PRO A 294 5.12 -0.52 7.61
C PRO A 294 4.50 -0.87 8.97
N GLU A 295 4.11 -2.12 9.17
CA GLU A 295 3.46 -2.58 10.40
C GLU A 295 4.36 -2.55 11.64
N GLY A 296 5.67 -2.76 11.44
CA GLY A 296 6.62 -2.84 12.55
C GLY A 296 8.08 -2.72 12.08
N PRO A 297 9.04 -2.81 13.01
CA PRO A 297 10.46 -2.64 12.71
C PRO A 297 11.00 -3.63 11.69
N LEU A 298 10.55 -4.90 11.76
CA LEU A 298 10.99 -5.94 10.84
C LEU A 298 10.57 -5.63 9.40
N ASP A 299 9.33 -5.20 9.20
CA ASP A 299 8.83 -4.85 7.86
C ASP A 299 9.44 -3.54 7.34
N LEU A 300 9.76 -2.61 8.24
CA LEU A 300 10.51 -1.41 7.88
C LEU A 300 11.91 -1.76 7.33
N VAL A 301 12.65 -2.65 7.98
CA VAL A 301 13.96 -3.07 7.44
C VAL A 301 13.81 -3.66 6.05
N LYS A 302 12.87 -4.61 5.88
CA LYS A 302 12.65 -5.28 4.58
C LYS A 302 12.35 -4.25 3.50
N MET A 303 11.43 -3.33 3.79
CA MET A 303 11.10 -2.21 2.90
C MET A 303 12.34 -1.38 2.55
N LEU A 304 13.17 -1.00 3.53
CA LEU A 304 14.38 -0.20 3.27
C LEU A 304 15.43 -0.96 2.45
N LEU A 305 15.61 -2.26 2.71
CA LEU A 305 16.49 -3.13 1.92
C LEU A 305 15.98 -3.24 0.48
N ASP A 306 14.71 -3.55 0.28
CA ASP A 306 14.11 -3.69 -1.05
C ASP A 306 14.21 -2.37 -1.83
N ARG A 307 13.87 -1.25 -1.19
CA ARG A 307 13.99 0.09 -1.78
C ARG A 307 15.44 0.41 -2.15
N TYR A 308 16.41 0.12 -1.28
CA TYR A 308 17.83 0.32 -1.59
C TYR A 308 18.28 -0.56 -2.75
N ASP A 309 18.01 -1.87 -2.69
CA ASP A 309 18.48 -2.84 -3.69
C ASP A 309 17.85 -2.58 -5.07
N ARG A 310 16.64 -2.01 -5.13
CA ARG A 310 16.02 -1.55 -6.38
C ARG A 310 16.54 -0.22 -6.86
N PHE A 311 16.53 0.81 -6.01
CA PHE A 311 16.99 2.15 -6.39
C PHE A 311 18.46 2.16 -6.84
N CYS A 312 19.28 1.32 -6.20
CA CYS A 312 20.72 1.20 -6.47
C CYS A 312 21.09 -0.01 -7.34
N ALA A 313 20.11 -0.64 -7.98
CA ALA A 313 20.38 -1.71 -8.94
C ALA A 313 21.24 -1.15 -10.09
N VAL A 314 22.32 -1.87 -10.41
CA VAL A 314 23.20 -1.54 -11.53
C VAL A 314 23.23 -2.72 -12.51
N PRO A 315 23.32 -2.47 -13.82
CA PRO A 315 23.46 -3.55 -14.78
C PRO A 315 24.76 -4.34 -14.55
N PRO A 316 24.78 -5.65 -14.87
CA PRO A 316 25.98 -6.47 -14.75
C PRO A 316 27.17 -5.89 -15.52
N LYS A 317 28.38 -5.99 -14.95
CA LYS A 317 29.60 -5.36 -15.53
C LYS A 317 30.05 -5.96 -16.88
N ASP A 318 29.56 -7.16 -17.21
CA ASP A 318 30.00 -7.98 -18.35
C ASP A 318 28.90 -8.24 -19.38
N THR A 319 27.73 -7.60 -19.24
CA THR A 319 26.70 -7.67 -20.29
C THR A 319 27.02 -6.71 -21.43
N TYR A 320 27.00 -7.23 -22.66
CA TYR A 320 27.09 -6.45 -23.91
C TYR A 320 25.90 -5.49 -24.10
N LEU A 321 24.82 -5.68 -23.33
CA LEU A 321 23.74 -4.72 -23.18
C LEU A 321 24.26 -3.62 -22.26
N ASP A 322 24.51 -2.46 -22.86
CA ASP A 322 25.21 -1.31 -22.30
C ASP A 322 25.02 -1.06 -20.80
N ARG A 323 26.13 -0.68 -20.16
CA ARG A 323 26.14 -0.14 -18.79
C ARG A 323 25.10 0.98 -18.68
N SER A 324 24.46 1.11 -17.51
CA SER A 324 23.54 2.22 -17.26
C SER A 324 24.28 3.52 -17.53
N GLU A 325 23.76 4.30 -18.46
CA GLU A 325 24.28 5.63 -18.81
C GLU A 325 24.31 6.56 -17.60
N TRP A 326 23.45 6.26 -16.63
CA TRP A 326 23.11 7.07 -15.46
C TRP A 326 23.54 6.42 -14.15
N GLY A 327 24.38 5.38 -14.22
CA GLY A 327 24.91 4.67 -13.06
C GLY A 327 23.97 3.60 -12.49
N THR A 328 22.69 3.92 -12.28
CA THR A 328 21.67 2.98 -11.75
C THR A 328 20.54 2.73 -12.75
N CYS A 329 19.80 1.63 -12.57
CA CYS A 329 18.64 1.32 -13.41
C CYS A 329 17.43 2.23 -13.12
N ALA A 330 17.24 2.65 -11.87
CA ALA A 330 16.20 3.62 -11.52
C ALA A 330 16.43 4.97 -12.22
N ALA A 331 17.67 5.45 -12.28
CA ALA A 331 18.02 6.66 -13.00
C ALA A 331 17.87 6.51 -14.52
N ASP A 332 18.23 5.34 -15.08
CA ASP A 332 18.10 5.07 -16.51
C ASP A 332 16.63 5.06 -16.97
N LEU A 333 15.76 4.36 -16.24
CA LEU A 333 14.31 4.34 -16.51
C LEU A 333 13.69 5.74 -16.40
N TRP A 334 14.09 6.50 -15.39
CA TRP A 334 13.64 7.88 -15.20
C TRP A 334 14.05 8.77 -16.38
N MET A 335 15.34 8.78 -16.72
CA MET A 335 15.86 9.67 -17.76
C MET A 335 15.41 9.28 -19.18
N ARG A 336 15.20 7.99 -19.43
CA ARG A 336 14.73 7.50 -20.74
C ARG A 336 13.23 7.63 -20.90
N TRP A 337 12.44 7.33 -19.88
CA TRP A 337 10.98 7.14 -20.04
C TRP A 337 10.15 7.94 -19.06
N GLY A 338 10.76 8.60 -18.07
CA GLY A 338 10.05 9.21 -16.94
C GLY A 338 9.36 8.18 -16.06
N ILE A 339 9.92 6.97 -15.98
CA ILE A 339 9.37 5.84 -15.22
C ILE A 339 10.17 5.67 -13.95
N VAL A 340 9.46 5.43 -12.84
CA VAL A 340 10.06 5.15 -11.53
C VAL A 340 10.15 3.64 -11.36
N ASP A 341 11.36 3.12 -11.14
CA ASP A 341 11.58 1.70 -10.83
C ASP A 341 11.24 1.42 -9.37
N GLY A 342 9.96 1.20 -9.10
CA GLY A 342 9.47 0.93 -7.76
C GLY A 342 9.78 -0.48 -7.25
N LYS A 343 9.79 -0.63 -5.92
CA LYS A 343 10.02 -1.94 -5.29
C LYS A 343 8.84 -2.90 -5.48
N ASP A 344 7.62 -2.38 -5.63
CA ASP A 344 6.42 -3.19 -5.78
C ASP A 344 6.25 -3.61 -7.25
N GLU A 345 6.74 -4.81 -7.56
CA GLU A 345 6.70 -5.39 -8.91
C GLU A 345 5.26 -5.67 -9.38
N ASN A 346 4.30 -5.73 -8.46
CA ASN A 346 2.89 -6.00 -8.71
C ASN A 346 2.09 -4.77 -9.20
N SER A 347 2.72 -3.61 -9.33
CA SER A 347 2.11 -2.39 -9.88
C SER A 347 2.34 -2.29 -11.40
N LEU A 348 1.34 -1.85 -12.18
CA LEU A 348 1.52 -1.52 -13.61
C LEU A 348 1.93 -0.05 -13.85
N SER A 349 2.17 0.72 -12.79
CA SER A 349 2.59 2.12 -12.92
C SER A 349 3.81 2.26 -13.84
N GLY A 350 3.74 3.26 -14.73
CA GLY A 350 4.76 3.52 -15.74
C GLY A 350 4.64 2.72 -17.04
N LEU A 351 3.84 1.63 -17.09
CA LEU A 351 3.65 0.86 -18.34
C LEU A 351 2.98 1.70 -19.43
N ASP A 352 1.90 2.40 -19.11
CA ASP A 352 1.21 3.26 -20.08
C ASP A 352 2.09 4.41 -20.55
N ARG A 353 2.92 4.95 -19.65
CA ARG A 353 3.93 5.97 -19.98
C ARG A 353 4.98 5.42 -20.95
N PHE A 354 5.44 4.18 -20.77
CA PHE A 354 6.33 3.51 -21.72
C PHE A 354 5.64 3.31 -23.08
N LEU A 355 4.40 2.80 -23.07
CA LEU A 355 3.64 2.52 -24.28
C LEU A 355 3.34 3.80 -25.07
N ALA A 356 3.00 4.90 -24.40
CA ALA A 356 2.81 6.22 -24.99
C ALA A 356 4.13 6.84 -25.45
N ALA A 357 5.25 6.64 -24.73
CA ALA A 357 6.54 7.14 -25.18
C ALA A 357 7.04 6.46 -26.47
N THR A 358 6.52 5.27 -26.78
CA THR A 358 6.97 4.37 -27.85
C THR A 358 5.87 4.04 -28.86
N ASP A 359 4.77 4.78 -28.88
CA ASP A 359 3.64 4.59 -29.79
C ASP A 359 3.93 5.00 -31.24
N GLU A 360 4.84 5.96 -31.42
CA GLU A 360 5.25 6.47 -32.72
C GLU A 360 6.72 6.17 -32.99
N ARG A 361 7.02 5.89 -34.27
CA ARG A 361 8.40 5.67 -34.71
C ARG A 361 9.15 7.00 -34.77
N LYS A 362 10.11 7.20 -33.87
CA LYS A 362 10.95 8.40 -33.81
C LYS A 362 12.39 8.08 -33.43
N THR A 363 13.30 8.91 -33.91
CA THR A 363 14.69 8.97 -33.44
C THR A 363 14.79 10.14 -32.48
N ILE A 364 15.11 9.84 -31.23
CA ILE A 364 15.35 10.83 -30.18
C ILE A 364 16.83 11.15 -30.25
N GLU A 365 17.15 12.34 -30.76
CA GLU A 365 18.53 12.78 -30.91
C GLU A 365 19.25 12.83 -29.56
N GLY A 366 20.48 12.32 -29.58
CA GLY A 366 21.41 12.37 -28.46
C GLY A 366 21.99 13.77 -28.31
N GLY A 367 22.62 14.01 -27.16
CA GLY A 367 23.24 15.30 -26.87
C GLY A 367 23.68 15.40 -25.42
N LYS A 368 24.19 16.56 -25.04
CA LYS A 368 24.45 16.88 -23.64
C LYS A 368 23.15 17.37 -23.00
N ARG A 369 22.80 16.81 -21.84
CA ARG A 369 21.75 17.34 -20.98
C ARG A 369 22.37 17.86 -19.69
N GLU A 370 21.81 18.93 -19.13
CA GLU A 370 22.10 19.28 -17.74
C GLU A 370 21.17 18.47 -16.83
N VAL A 371 21.73 17.84 -15.82
CA VAL A 371 20.97 17.15 -14.76
C VAL A 371 21.42 17.66 -13.39
N ASP A 372 20.45 17.83 -12.52
CA ASP A 372 20.68 18.20 -11.13
C ASP A 372 20.96 16.93 -10.32
N VAL A 373 22.12 16.86 -9.66
CA VAL A 373 22.48 15.78 -8.74
C VAL A 373 22.82 16.33 -7.36
N GLU A 374 22.42 15.59 -6.34
CA GLU A 374 22.69 15.96 -4.95
C GLU A 374 24.02 15.39 -4.47
N ILE A 375 24.96 16.26 -4.05
CA ILE A 375 26.31 15.85 -3.63
C ILE A 375 26.56 16.00 -2.13
N LEU A 376 27.18 14.96 -1.54
CA LEU A 376 27.50 14.82 -0.12
C LEU A 376 28.36 15.97 0.45
N TYR A 377 29.45 16.33 -0.23
CA TYR A 377 30.46 17.24 0.31
C TYR A 377 30.04 18.73 0.30
N GLY A 378 28.81 19.03 -0.10
CA GLY A 378 28.26 20.38 -0.14
C GLY A 378 27.29 20.72 1.00
N GLY A 379 26.90 19.76 1.84
CA GLY A 379 25.83 19.96 2.84
C GLY A 379 24.44 20.02 2.20
N GLY A 380 24.14 19.14 1.24
CA GLY A 380 22.86 19.13 0.50
C GLY A 380 22.83 20.11 -0.68
N LYS A 381 24.00 20.48 -1.23
CA LYS A 381 24.05 21.32 -2.45
C LYS A 381 23.73 20.47 -3.67
N THR A 382 22.81 20.97 -4.48
CA THR A 382 22.57 20.48 -5.84
C THR A 382 23.70 20.95 -6.75
N LYS A 383 24.28 20.03 -7.51
CA LYS A 383 25.26 20.30 -8.55
C LYS A 383 24.62 19.99 -9.90
N LYS A 384 24.72 20.91 -10.85
CA LYS A 384 24.44 20.64 -12.25
C LYS A 384 25.58 19.85 -12.87
N LEU A 385 25.27 18.70 -13.47
CA LEU A 385 26.19 17.91 -14.28
C LEU A 385 25.73 17.93 -15.73
N GLU A 386 26.67 18.15 -16.65
CA GLU A 386 26.45 17.82 -18.06
C GLU A 386 26.70 16.33 -18.27
N VAL A 387 25.75 15.68 -18.91
CA VAL A 387 25.68 14.23 -19.11
C VAL A 387 25.39 13.97 -20.58
N ALA A 388 26.17 13.07 -21.18
CA ALA A 388 26.00 12.69 -22.57
C ALA A 388 24.90 11.64 -22.69
N VAL A 389 23.87 11.96 -23.46
CA VAL A 389 22.74 11.09 -23.77
C VAL A 389 22.91 10.58 -25.21
N PRO A 390 22.92 9.28 -25.46
CA PRO A 390 23.05 8.77 -26.81
C PRO A 390 21.75 8.94 -27.60
N THR A 391 21.88 9.02 -28.93
CA THR A 391 20.73 8.95 -29.83
C THR A 391 20.07 7.58 -29.68
N ARG A 392 18.75 7.55 -29.63
CA ARG A 392 17.96 6.32 -29.45
C ARG A 392 16.72 6.29 -30.32
N GLN A 393 16.23 5.10 -30.59
CA GLN A 393 15.00 4.86 -31.34
C GLN A 393 13.86 4.50 -30.39
N ALA A 394 12.67 4.98 -30.72
CA ALA A 394 11.41 4.58 -30.10
C ALA A 394 10.41 4.23 -31.20
N GLY A 395 9.57 3.23 -30.97
CA GLY A 395 8.49 2.90 -31.88
C GLY A 395 7.72 1.63 -31.49
N PRO A 396 6.51 1.45 -32.04
CA PRO A 396 5.54 0.47 -31.54
C PRO A 396 5.78 -0.95 -32.08
N GLY A 397 6.59 -1.08 -33.12
CA GLY A 397 6.87 -2.36 -33.78
C GLY A 397 7.85 -3.21 -32.99
N ILE A 398 7.90 -4.51 -33.32
CA ILE A 398 8.85 -5.45 -32.72
C ILE A 398 10.28 -4.98 -32.99
N GLY A 399 11.07 -4.85 -31.92
CA GLY A 399 12.47 -4.42 -32.00
C GLY A 399 12.67 -3.01 -32.58
N LYS A 400 11.71 -2.10 -32.36
CA LYS A 400 11.78 -0.70 -32.82
C LYS A 400 12.16 0.30 -31.74
N THR A 401 12.31 -0.16 -30.49
CA THR A 401 12.63 0.68 -29.34
C THR A 401 13.94 0.24 -28.68
N ASP A 402 14.84 1.19 -28.47
CA ASP A 402 16.13 0.95 -27.81
C ASP A 402 15.95 0.93 -26.28
N CYS A 403 15.66 -0.25 -25.73
CA CYS A 403 15.34 -0.41 -24.31
C CYS A 403 16.57 -0.44 -23.38
N GLY A 404 17.73 -0.91 -23.85
CA GLY A 404 18.87 -1.18 -22.95
C GLY A 404 18.57 -2.26 -21.90
N TYR A 405 19.52 -2.53 -21.01
CA TYR A 405 19.36 -3.57 -19.97
C TYR A 405 18.26 -3.22 -18.96
N CYS A 406 18.27 -1.99 -18.42
CA CYS A 406 17.42 -1.63 -17.29
C CYS A 406 15.92 -1.62 -17.65
N THR A 407 15.56 -1.14 -18.85
CA THR A 407 14.16 -1.23 -19.32
C THR A 407 13.71 -2.67 -19.54
N LEU A 408 14.58 -3.52 -20.11
CA LEU A 408 14.27 -4.94 -20.29
C LEU A 408 14.13 -5.68 -18.96
N ASP A 409 15.02 -5.44 -18.01
CA ASP A 409 14.96 -6.02 -16.67
C ASP A 409 13.69 -5.60 -15.92
N TRP A 410 13.32 -4.32 -15.97
CA TRP A 410 12.07 -3.81 -15.38
C TRP A 410 10.83 -4.48 -15.99
N LEU A 411 10.72 -4.50 -17.32
CA LEU A 411 9.59 -5.15 -17.98
C LEU A 411 9.53 -6.65 -17.69
N GLU A 412 10.69 -7.33 -17.69
CA GLU A 412 10.77 -8.75 -17.35
C GLU A 412 10.34 -9.01 -15.90
N ARG A 413 10.76 -8.19 -14.93
CA ARG A 413 10.32 -8.29 -13.54
C ARG A 413 8.81 -8.11 -13.41
N LYS A 414 8.24 -7.06 -14.02
CA LYS A 414 6.79 -6.84 -14.06
C LYS A 414 6.07 -8.07 -14.60
N MET A 415 6.54 -8.62 -15.72
CA MET A 415 5.93 -9.81 -16.33
C MET A 415 6.05 -11.05 -15.44
N ARG A 416 7.19 -11.25 -14.77
CA ARG A 416 7.39 -12.37 -13.82
C ARG A 416 6.55 -12.25 -12.56
N ALA A 417 6.18 -11.05 -12.15
CA ALA A 417 5.40 -10.81 -10.95
C ALA A 417 3.91 -11.23 -11.09
N PHE A 418 3.47 -11.63 -12.29
CA PHE A 418 2.11 -12.08 -12.51
C PHE A 418 1.71 -13.24 -11.61
N GLU A 419 0.61 -13.04 -10.91
CA GLU A 419 -0.18 -14.02 -10.19
C GLU A 419 -1.65 -13.68 -10.45
N TYR A 420 -2.53 -14.69 -10.50
CA TYR A 420 -3.96 -14.45 -10.70
C TYR A 420 -4.52 -13.55 -9.58
N GLY A 421 -5.25 -12.51 -9.98
CA GLY A 421 -5.80 -11.50 -9.09
C GLY A 421 -4.86 -10.38 -8.69
N GLN A 422 -3.56 -10.49 -8.96
CA GLN A 422 -2.57 -9.56 -8.41
C GLN A 422 -2.50 -8.22 -9.13
N PHE A 423 -2.77 -8.21 -10.44
CA PHE A 423 -2.76 -7.01 -11.26
C PHE A 423 -4.19 -6.58 -11.59
N LEU A 424 -4.49 -5.31 -11.38
CA LEU A 424 -5.78 -4.70 -11.72
C LEU A 424 -5.63 -3.84 -12.97
N ASP A 425 -6.67 -3.83 -13.81
CA ASP A 425 -6.78 -2.82 -14.85
C ASP A 425 -6.98 -1.45 -14.17
N PRO A 426 -6.13 -0.44 -14.44
CA PRO A 426 -6.30 0.89 -13.85
C PRO A 426 -7.63 1.58 -14.23
N THR A 427 -8.26 1.19 -15.35
CA THR A 427 -9.49 1.80 -15.86
C THR A 427 -10.74 1.20 -15.22
N THR A 428 -10.83 -0.13 -15.21
CA THR A 428 -12.01 -0.85 -14.70
C THR A 428 -11.87 -1.23 -13.23
N GLY A 429 -10.63 -1.31 -12.74
CA GLY A 429 -10.29 -1.88 -11.45
C GLY A 429 -10.41 -3.41 -11.41
N GLU A 430 -10.76 -4.08 -12.50
CA GLU A 430 -10.94 -5.53 -12.46
C GLU A 430 -9.61 -6.27 -12.59
N PRO A 431 -9.47 -7.49 -12.02
CA PRO A 431 -8.29 -8.30 -12.20
C PRO A 431 -8.00 -8.61 -13.68
N LEU A 432 -6.74 -8.42 -14.08
CA LEU A 432 -6.29 -8.78 -15.43
C LEU A 432 -6.11 -10.29 -15.54
N GLY A 433 -6.68 -10.88 -16.60
CA GLY A 433 -6.37 -12.24 -17.02
C GLY A 433 -4.92 -12.38 -17.51
N LEU A 434 -4.37 -13.59 -17.47
CA LEU A 434 -3.03 -13.90 -17.95
C LEU A 434 -2.82 -13.50 -19.40
N LYS A 435 -3.81 -13.75 -20.28
CA LYS A 435 -3.68 -13.41 -21.71
C LYS A 435 -3.69 -11.91 -21.92
N GLU A 436 -4.58 -11.20 -21.22
CA GLU A 436 -4.65 -9.74 -21.31
C GLU A 436 -3.37 -9.11 -20.76
N PHE A 437 -2.90 -9.57 -19.61
CA PHE A 437 -1.65 -9.14 -19.01
C PHE A 437 -0.45 -9.40 -19.93
N GLU A 438 -0.36 -10.60 -20.52
CA GLU A 438 0.68 -10.93 -21.49
C GLU A 438 0.61 -10.01 -22.71
N ASN A 439 -0.59 -9.72 -23.22
CA ASN A 439 -0.74 -8.81 -24.34
C ASN A 439 -0.25 -7.39 -23.98
N ARG A 440 -0.51 -6.89 -22.77
CA ARG A 440 -0.06 -5.56 -22.34
C ARG A 440 1.46 -5.52 -22.12
N VAL A 441 1.98 -6.32 -21.21
CA VAL A 441 3.40 -6.29 -20.82
C VAL A 441 4.29 -6.95 -21.88
N GLY A 442 3.84 -8.06 -22.46
CA GLY A 442 4.56 -8.76 -23.53
C GLY A 442 4.69 -7.91 -24.79
N THR A 443 3.70 -7.08 -25.12
CA THR A 443 3.83 -6.12 -26.23
C THR A 443 4.87 -5.06 -25.94
N ALA A 444 4.91 -4.52 -24.72
CA ALA A 444 5.97 -3.59 -24.30
C ALA A 444 7.36 -4.23 -24.42
N ILE A 445 7.54 -5.47 -23.95
CA ILE A 445 8.80 -6.22 -24.09
C ILE A 445 9.17 -6.44 -25.55
N ARG A 446 8.20 -6.79 -26.41
CA ARG A 446 8.44 -7.03 -27.84
C ARG A 446 8.85 -5.76 -28.60
N ARG A 447 8.44 -4.57 -28.16
CA ARG A 447 8.90 -3.29 -28.75
C ARG A 447 10.41 -3.12 -28.61
N CYS A 448 11.00 -3.66 -27.56
CA CYS A 448 12.42 -3.58 -27.31
C CYS A 448 13.24 -4.33 -28.38
N GLY A 449 14.26 -3.68 -28.90
CA GLY A 449 15.31 -4.30 -29.69
C GLY A 449 16.31 -3.27 -30.22
N ASN A 450 17.56 -3.70 -30.38
CA ASN A 450 18.61 -2.87 -30.97
C ASN A 450 19.45 -3.67 -32.00
N LYS A 451 20.21 -2.96 -32.84
CA LYS A 451 20.98 -3.54 -33.95
C LYS A 451 22.12 -4.46 -33.46
N GLY A 452 22.13 -5.72 -33.91
CA GLY A 452 23.37 -6.53 -34.02
C GLY A 452 23.30 -7.95 -33.46
N SER A 453 22.59 -8.19 -32.34
CA SER A 453 22.57 -9.52 -31.69
C SER A 453 21.36 -9.78 -30.78
N GLU A 454 20.33 -8.92 -30.81
CA GLU A 454 19.46 -8.70 -29.65
C GLU A 454 18.05 -9.31 -29.69
N GLY A 455 17.61 -9.84 -30.84
CA GLY A 455 16.39 -10.66 -30.87
C GLY A 455 16.47 -11.85 -29.89
N HIS A 456 17.68 -12.34 -29.62
CA HIS A 456 17.95 -13.37 -28.63
C HIS A 456 17.73 -12.91 -27.19
N ALA A 457 18.05 -11.67 -26.82
CA ALA A 457 17.91 -11.18 -25.44
C ALA A 457 16.43 -11.05 -25.05
N VAL A 458 15.62 -10.46 -25.94
CA VAL A 458 14.17 -10.33 -25.79
C VAL A 458 13.50 -11.71 -25.76
N GLY A 459 13.84 -12.58 -26.72
CA GLY A 459 13.35 -13.95 -26.76
C GLY A 459 13.76 -14.76 -25.51
N THR A 460 14.95 -14.52 -24.96
CA THR A 460 15.41 -15.16 -23.72
C THR A 460 14.65 -14.64 -22.50
N ALA A 461 14.40 -13.33 -22.40
CA ALA A 461 13.64 -12.72 -21.31
C ALA A 461 12.21 -13.28 -21.28
N ILE A 462 11.48 -13.16 -22.39
CA ILE A 462 10.13 -13.73 -22.53
C ILE A 462 10.15 -15.24 -22.25
N GLY A 463 11.10 -15.98 -22.82
CA GLY A 463 11.23 -17.42 -22.59
C GLY A 463 11.55 -17.80 -21.13
N ARG A 464 12.20 -16.94 -20.34
CA ARG A 464 12.35 -17.16 -18.88
C ARG A 464 11.02 -17.01 -18.17
N VAL A 465 10.21 -16.02 -18.53
CA VAL A 465 8.88 -15.81 -17.93
C VAL A 465 7.93 -16.94 -18.27
N TYR A 466 7.85 -17.31 -19.55
CA TYR A 466 6.97 -18.41 -19.97
C TYR A 466 7.38 -19.74 -19.33
N ARG A 467 8.67 -20.02 -19.14
CA ARG A 467 9.11 -21.22 -18.38
C ARG A 467 8.66 -21.18 -16.92
N LYS A 468 8.62 -20.01 -16.28
CA LYS A 468 8.04 -19.86 -14.94
C LYS A 468 6.54 -20.19 -14.98
N TRP A 469 5.79 -19.63 -15.90
CA TRP A 469 4.35 -19.89 -16.02
C TRP A 469 4.03 -21.34 -16.40
N GLU A 470 4.83 -21.96 -17.26
CA GLU A 470 4.79 -23.41 -17.53
C GLU A 470 5.03 -24.21 -16.24
N SER A 471 5.98 -23.76 -15.41
CA SER A 471 6.28 -24.41 -14.13
C SER A 471 5.10 -24.37 -13.15
N PHE A 472 4.17 -23.43 -13.33
CA PHE A 472 2.91 -23.30 -12.59
C PHE A 472 1.70 -23.90 -13.33
N GLY A 473 1.90 -24.47 -14.53
CA GLY A 473 0.82 -25.05 -15.34
C GLY A 473 -0.07 -24.04 -16.05
N TRP A 474 0.28 -22.74 -16.03
CA TRP A 474 -0.54 -21.70 -16.66
C TRP A 474 -0.28 -21.54 -18.16
N TRP A 475 0.90 -21.99 -18.62
CA TRP A 475 1.37 -21.79 -19.98
C TRP A 475 1.75 -23.12 -20.62
N CYS A 476 1.39 -23.32 -21.89
CA CYS A 476 1.49 -24.62 -22.55
C CYS A 476 2.71 -24.74 -23.45
N THR A 477 3.50 -25.80 -23.26
CA THR A 477 4.81 -26.00 -23.89
C THR A 477 4.76 -26.56 -25.32
N ALA A 478 3.58 -26.84 -25.88
CA ALA A 478 3.45 -27.52 -27.17
C ALA A 478 3.04 -26.56 -28.31
N GLY A 479 4.00 -25.76 -28.78
CA GLY A 479 3.98 -25.15 -30.12
C GLY A 479 3.10 -23.92 -30.34
N SER A 480 2.24 -23.52 -29.39
CA SER A 480 1.30 -22.40 -29.57
C SER A 480 1.68 -21.09 -28.86
N TRP A 481 2.64 -21.09 -27.91
CA TRP A 481 2.97 -19.93 -27.05
C TRP A 481 1.70 -19.24 -26.51
N GLN A 482 0.83 -20.02 -25.88
CA GLN A 482 -0.47 -19.57 -25.36
C GLN A 482 -0.74 -20.13 -23.96
N PRO A 483 -1.64 -19.49 -23.19
CA PRO A 483 -2.16 -20.03 -21.94
C PRO A 483 -2.72 -21.46 -22.12
N CYS A 484 -2.55 -22.33 -21.12
CA CYS A 484 -3.06 -23.70 -21.17
C CYS A 484 -4.59 -23.80 -21.09
N HIS A 485 -5.24 -22.78 -20.54
CA HIS A 485 -6.68 -22.69 -20.36
C HIS A 485 -7.17 -21.32 -20.87
N PRO A 486 -8.44 -21.19 -21.33
CA PRO A 486 -9.05 -19.87 -21.46
C PRO A 486 -8.98 -19.21 -20.08
N ASP A 487 -8.51 -17.96 -20.03
CA ASP A 487 -8.20 -17.24 -18.78
C ASP A 487 -9.17 -17.59 -17.65
N ASN A 488 -8.68 -18.24 -16.60
CA ASN A 488 -9.49 -18.45 -15.41
C ASN A 488 -9.82 -17.06 -14.86
N ALA A 489 -11.08 -16.65 -14.98
CA ALA A 489 -11.55 -15.42 -14.39
C ALA A 489 -11.25 -15.48 -12.89
N THR A 490 -10.48 -14.53 -12.40
CA THR A 490 -10.26 -14.39 -10.96
C THR A 490 -11.57 -13.96 -10.32
N THR A 491 -11.99 -14.62 -9.24
CA THR A 491 -13.23 -14.27 -8.55
C THR A 491 -13.10 -12.95 -7.80
N GLU A 492 -14.23 -12.31 -7.55
CA GLU A 492 -14.28 -11.02 -6.85
C GLU A 492 -13.72 -11.16 -5.42
N GLU A 493 -13.93 -12.30 -4.77
CA GLU A 493 -13.38 -12.65 -3.46
C GLU A 493 -11.84 -12.63 -3.46
N VAL A 494 -11.21 -13.20 -4.50
CA VAL A 494 -9.75 -13.16 -4.63
C VAL A 494 -9.26 -11.72 -4.80
N ARG A 495 -9.93 -10.90 -5.63
CA ARG A 495 -9.60 -9.47 -5.75
C ARG A 495 -9.70 -8.77 -4.39
N LYS A 496 -10.79 -9.00 -3.65
CA LYS A 496 -11.01 -8.40 -2.32
C LYS A 496 -9.91 -8.79 -1.33
N ILE A 497 -9.48 -10.04 -1.33
CA ILE A 497 -8.40 -10.51 -0.43
C ILE A 497 -7.08 -9.83 -0.77
N LEU A 498 -6.75 -9.72 -2.05
CA LEU A 498 -5.46 -9.20 -2.48
C LEU A 498 -5.37 -7.67 -2.40
N HIS A 499 -6.49 -6.96 -2.54
CA HIS A 499 -6.51 -5.49 -2.71
C HIS A 499 -7.40 -4.74 -1.72
N GLY A 500 -8.09 -5.45 -0.82
CA GLY A 500 -9.05 -4.84 0.09
C GLY A 500 -10.43 -4.58 -0.55
N LEU A 501 -11.31 -3.95 0.25
CA LEU A 501 -12.70 -3.67 -0.11
C LEU A 501 -12.85 -2.26 -0.70
N ARG A 502 -13.51 -2.17 -1.86
CA ARG A 502 -14.01 -0.95 -2.48
C ARG A 502 -15.30 -0.48 -1.84
N GLU A 503 -15.65 0.78 -2.03
CA GLU A 503 -16.84 1.36 -1.40
C GLU A 503 -18.15 0.66 -1.74
N ASP A 504 -18.25 0.11 -2.95
CA ASP A 504 -19.37 -0.61 -3.52
C ASP A 504 -19.35 -2.13 -3.23
N ASP A 505 -18.27 -2.64 -2.63
CA ASP A 505 -18.17 -4.04 -2.27
C ASP A 505 -19.11 -4.42 -1.12
N TRP A 506 -19.61 -5.66 -1.19
CA TRP A 506 -20.15 -6.33 -0.02
C TRP A 506 -19.01 -6.71 0.96
N PRO A 507 -19.12 -6.45 2.28
CA PRO A 507 -20.32 -6.06 3.02
C PRO A 507 -20.52 -4.55 3.27
N LEU A 508 -19.68 -3.66 2.72
CA LEU A 508 -19.72 -2.22 3.02
C LEU A 508 -21.02 -1.54 2.58
N THR A 509 -21.58 -1.98 1.46
CA THR A 509 -22.88 -1.50 0.97
C THR A 509 -24.03 -1.90 1.91
N ASP A 510 -24.00 -3.10 2.47
CA ASP A 510 -25.02 -3.56 3.41
C ASP A 510 -24.91 -2.88 4.77
N ILE A 511 -23.68 -2.63 5.24
CA ILE A 511 -23.46 -1.80 6.44
C ILE A 511 -24.06 -0.39 6.23
N SER A 512 -23.83 0.19 5.05
CA SER A 512 -24.40 1.50 4.69
C SER A 512 -25.93 1.50 4.74
N LYS A 513 -26.58 0.43 4.27
CA LYS A 513 -28.04 0.28 4.36
C LYS A 513 -28.48 0.12 5.82
N GLN A 514 -27.80 -0.69 6.62
CA GLN A 514 -28.13 -0.91 8.03
C GLN A 514 -28.01 0.37 8.87
N MET A 515 -27.02 1.22 8.60
CA MET A 515 -26.87 2.50 9.31
C MET A 515 -28.06 3.45 9.14
N LYS A 516 -28.79 3.34 8.02
CA LYS A 516 -30.00 4.13 7.73
C LYS A 516 -31.23 3.61 8.46
N ALA A 517 -31.20 2.37 8.99
CA ALA A 517 -32.33 1.81 9.72
C ALA A 517 -32.53 2.48 11.09
N LYS A 518 -33.79 2.58 11.52
CA LYS A 518 -34.16 3.16 12.82
C LYS A 518 -33.71 2.24 13.95
N GLY A 519 -32.97 2.78 14.92
CA GLY A 519 -32.44 2.02 16.06
C GLY A 519 -31.14 1.26 15.77
N ALA A 520 -30.52 1.46 14.61
CA ALA A 520 -29.24 0.83 14.30
C ALA A 520 -28.11 1.33 15.21
N PRO A 521 -27.15 0.46 15.60
CA PRO A 521 -25.97 0.84 16.38
C PRO A 521 -24.97 1.59 15.49
N ARG A 522 -25.30 2.84 15.12
CA ARG A 522 -24.60 3.64 14.11
C ARG A 522 -23.11 3.77 14.37
N LYS A 523 -22.71 4.02 15.63
CA LYS A 523 -21.29 4.17 16.01
C LYS A 523 -20.49 2.90 15.68
N ALA A 524 -21.00 1.73 16.06
CA ALA A 524 -20.35 0.44 15.80
C ALA A 524 -20.31 0.11 14.30
N LEU A 525 -21.40 0.39 13.57
CA LEU A 525 -21.46 0.18 12.12
C LEU A 525 -20.50 1.10 11.36
N GLN A 526 -20.43 2.38 11.72
CA GLN A 526 -19.49 3.35 11.15
C GLN A 526 -18.03 2.93 11.42
N ALA A 527 -17.72 2.52 12.66
CA ALA A 527 -16.39 2.06 13.01
C ALA A 527 -15.99 0.80 12.23
N LEU A 528 -16.90 -0.15 12.08
CA LEU A 528 -16.68 -1.37 11.31
C LEU A 528 -16.48 -1.07 9.82
N GLN A 529 -17.31 -0.20 9.24
CA GLN A 529 -17.19 0.23 7.85
C GLN A 529 -15.86 0.94 7.57
N ALA A 530 -15.51 1.93 8.40
CA ALA A 530 -14.26 2.68 8.27
C ALA A 530 -13.05 1.76 8.47
N GLY A 531 -13.12 0.86 9.46
CA GLY A 531 -12.11 -0.17 9.69
C GLY A 531 -11.89 -1.02 8.45
N MET A 532 -12.94 -1.64 7.92
CA MET A 532 -12.85 -2.50 6.73
C MET A 532 -12.37 -1.78 5.47
N ARG A 533 -12.78 -0.52 5.25
CA ARG A 533 -12.29 0.29 4.12
C ARG A 533 -10.78 0.58 4.20
N SER A 534 -10.26 0.69 5.42
CA SER A 534 -8.82 0.96 5.65
C SER A 534 -7.94 -0.29 5.59
N MET A 535 -8.53 -1.48 5.47
CA MET A 535 -7.76 -2.73 5.45
C MET A 535 -7.08 -2.94 4.09
N PRO A 536 -5.81 -3.35 4.06
CA PRO A 536 -5.07 -3.64 2.83
C PRO A 536 -5.50 -4.95 2.15
N CYS A 537 -6.34 -5.73 2.82
CA CYS A 537 -6.85 -7.03 2.42
C CYS A 537 -8.29 -7.17 2.92
N SER A 538 -9.09 -7.99 2.26
CA SER A 538 -10.38 -8.42 2.81
C SER A 538 -10.22 -9.75 3.55
N ILE A 539 -10.97 -9.90 4.64
CA ILE A 539 -11.17 -11.19 5.31
C ILE A 539 -12.54 -11.80 4.99
N TRP A 540 -13.27 -11.18 4.09
CA TRP A 540 -14.67 -11.48 3.84
C TRP A 540 -14.80 -12.34 2.58
N PHE A 541 -14.99 -13.65 2.79
CA PHE A 541 -15.14 -14.65 1.75
C PHE A 541 -16.05 -15.78 2.22
N SER A 542 -16.70 -16.46 1.27
CA SER A 542 -17.51 -17.65 1.58
C SER A 542 -16.63 -18.90 1.76
N GLU A 543 -17.16 -19.93 2.41
CA GLU A 543 -16.46 -21.22 2.52
C GLU A 543 -16.24 -21.87 1.14
N ASP A 544 -17.18 -21.70 0.20
CA ASP A 544 -17.04 -22.20 -1.17
C ASP A 544 -15.89 -21.50 -1.91
N ALA A 545 -15.79 -20.17 -1.79
CA ALA A 545 -14.67 -19.39 -2.33
C ALA A 545 -13.35 -19.77 -1.62
N ALA A 546 -13.40 -20.03 -0.31
CA ALA A 546 -12.24 -20.49 0.44
C ALA A 546 -11.67 -21.77 -0.18
N ILE A 547 -12.54 -22.77 -0.36
CA ILE A 547 -12.20 -24.10 -0.88
C ILE A 547 -11.72 -24.07 -2.32
N LYS A 548 -12.38 -23.30 -3.20
CA LYS A 548 -12.12 -23.32 -4.64
C LYS A 548 -11.00 -22.38 -5.08
N ASP A 549 -10.97 -21.16 -4.52
CA ASP A 549 -10.20 -20.06 -5.12
C ASP A 549 -9.13 -19.46 -4.20
N ILE A 550 -9.15 -19.76 -2.89
CA ILE A 550 -8.26 -19.12 -1.91
C ILE A 550 -7.26 -20.12 -1.35
N ILE A 551 -7.75 -21.16 -0.68
CA ILE A 551 -6.96 -22.22 -0.02
C ILE A 551 -5.96 -22.91 -0.96
N PRO A 552 -6.28 -23.20 -2.23
CA PRO A 552 -5.33 -23.87 -3.13
C PRO A 552 -4.08 -23.04 -3.48
N HIS A 553 -4.11 -21.72 -3.29
CA HIS A 553 -3.09 -20.82 -3.83
C HIS A 553 -2.26 -20.15 -2.74
N GLN A 554 -0.97 -20.46 -2.71
CA GLN A 554 -0.04 -20.00 -1.68
C GLN A 554 0.13 -18.47 -1.66
N HIS A 555 0.05 -17.79 -2.81
CA HIS A 555 0.19 -16.32 -2.87
C HIS A 555 -1.00 -15.58 -2.27
N ILE A 556 -2.22 -16.12 -2.45
CA ILE A 556 -3.45 -15.55 -1.87
C ILE A 556 -3.44 -15.75 -0.36
N ILE A 557 -3.14 -16.97 0.09
CA ILE A 557 -3.00 -17.28 1.51
C ILE A 557 -1.88 -16.45 2.14
N GLY A 558 -0.74 -16.31 1.47
CA GLY A 558 0.37 -15.46 1.94
C GLY A 558 -0.04 -14.00 2.13
N THR A 559 -0.93 -13.47 1.29
CA THR A 559 -1.46 -12.11 1.42
C THR A 559 -2.46 -12.00 2.56
N LEU A 560 -3.43 -12.92 2.62
CA LEU A 560 -4.44 -13.00 3.69
C LEU A 560 -3.80 -13.16 5.08
N CYS A 561 -2.73 -13.94 5.15
CA CYS A 561 -2.01 -14.26 6.39
C CYS A 561 -0.78 -13.38 6.63
N SER A 562 -0.61 -12.33 5.83
CA SER A 562 0.44 -11.35 6.05
C SER A 562 0.22 -10.61 7.37
N ASP A 563 1.31 -10.21 8.02
CA ASP A 563 1.23 -9.41 9.26
C ASP A 563 0.43 -8.13 9.04
N ARG A 564 0.53 -7.50 7.86
CA ARG A 564 -0.25 -6.33 7.44
C ARG A 564 -1.76 -6.58 7.48
N CYS A 565 -2.18 -7.73 6.97
CA CYS A 565 -3.59 -8.10 6.94
C CYS A 565 -4.11 -8.42 8.35
N LEU A 566 -3.43 -9.35 9.04
CA LEU A 566 -3.85 -9.83 10.36
C LEU A 566 -3.77 -8.74 11.44
N ASN A 567 -2.77 -7.84 11.39
CA ASN A 567 -2.69 -6.73 12.33
C ASN A 567 -3.81 -5.70 12.11
N SER A 568 -4.25 -5.50 10.86
CA SER A 568 -5.37 -4.61 10.58
C SER A 568 -6.68 -5.15 11.19
N VAL A 569 -6.90 -6.46 11.08
CA VAL A 569 -8.02 -7.15 11.75
C VAL A 569 -7.95 -6.97 13.27
N ASP A 570 -6.78 -7.24 13.86
CA ASP A 570 -6.59 -7.14 15.31
C ASP A 570 -6.77 -5.71 15.83
N ARG A 571 -6.32 -4.70 15.09
CA ARG A 571 -6.50 -3.29 15.46
C ARG A 571 -7.98 -2.90 15.48
N ILE A 572 -8.74 -3.33 14.48
CA ILE A 572 -10.19 -3.09 14.42
C ILE A 572 -10.85 -3.73 15.64
N GLN A 573 -10.51 -4.98 15.95
CA GLN A 573 -11.07 -5.67 17.11
C GLN A 573 -10.65 -5.02 18.43
N GLN A 574 -9.37 -4.68 18.61
CA GLN A 574 -8.88 -4.10 19.84
C GLN A 574 -9.52 -2.74 20.12
N ARG A 575 -9.80 -1.96 19.07
CA ARG A 575 -10.34 -0.61 19.21
C ARG A 575 -11.87 -0.57 19.35
N TYR A 576 -12.58 -1.48 18.70
CA TYR A 576 -14.04 -1.42 18.57
C TYR A 576 -14.75 -2.73 18.96
N GLY A 577 -14.02 -3.75 19.38
CA GLY A 577 -14.57 -5.09 19.69
C GLY A 577 -15.67 -5.05 20.75
N ASP A 578 -15.47 -4.29 21.84
CA ASP A 578 -16.47 -4.14 22.89
C ASP A 578 -17.75 -3.47 22.37
N ASP A 579 -17.61 -2.46 21.51
CA ASP A 579 -18.74 -1.80 20.83
C ASP A 579 -19.46 -2.79 19.89
N PHE A 580 -18.73 -3.68 19.21
CA PHE A 580 -19.29 -4.71 18.34
C PHE A 580 -20.07 -5.76 19.12
N ASP A 581 -19.53 -6.23 20.24
CA ASP A 581 -20.15 -7.27 21.08
C ASP A 581 -21.41 -6.74 21.78
N ALA A 582 -21.36 -5.48 22.26
CA ALA A 582 -22.53 -4.78 22.79
C ALA A 582 -23.62 -4.59 21.71
N ALA A 583 -23.23 -4.16 20.51
CA ALA A 583 -24.13 -4.00 19.38
C ALA A 583 -24.73 -5.34 18.92
N ALA A 584 -23.94 -6.41 18.88
CA ALA A 584 -24.38 -7.74 18.50
C ALA A 584 -25.46 -8.28 19.44
N SER A 585 -25.34 -8.00 20.73
CA SER A 585 -26.32 -8.40 21.75
C SER A 585 -27.66 -7.67 21.64
N SER A 586 -27.66 -6.49 21.00
CA SER A 586 -28.86 -5.65 20.82
C SER A 586 -29.67 -5.95 19.56
N LEU A 587 -29.14 -6.77 18.63
CA LEU A 587 -29.76 -7.05 17.33
C LEU A 587 -30.34 -8.48 17.28
N PRO A 588 -31.65 -8.66 17.07
CA PRO A 588 -32.34 -9.96 17.21
C PRO A 588 -32.21 -10.93 16.01
N THR A 589 -31.48 -10.60 14.94
CA THR A 589 -31.28 -11.45 13.74
C THR A 589 -29.83 -11.41 13.28
N ALA A 590 -29.39 -12.39 12.46
CA ALA A 590 -28.04 -12.53 11.88
C ALA A 590 -27.41 -11.15 11.62
N ASN A 591 -26.53 -10.74 12.54
CA ASN A 591 -26.01 -9.37 12.56
C ASN A 591 -24.60 -9.35 11.98
N ILE A 592 -24.24 -8.22 11.36
CA ILE A 592 -22.95 -8.07 10.66
C ILE A 592 -21.75 -8.27 11.61
N PHE A 593 -21.92 -8.02 12.91
CA PHE A 593 -20.88 -8.20 13.92
C PHE A 593 -20.59 -9.69 14.23
N GLN A 594 -21.61 -10.55 14.20
CA GLN A 594 -21.43 -12.00 14.25
C GLN A 594 -20.69 -12.50 13.01
N ALA A 595 -21.07 -12.00 11.82
CA ALA A 595 -20.37 -12.34 10.57
C ALA A 595 -18.90 -11.88 10.58
N TRP A 596 -18.61 -10.70 11.14
CA TRP A 596 -17.23 -10.23 11.38
C TRP A 596 -16.46 -11.19 12.28
N ASN A 597 -17.05 -11.62 13.40
CA ASN A 597 -16.40 -12.58 14.30
C ASN A 597 -16.17 -13.95 13.63
N LEU A 598 -17.12 -14.44 12.82
CA LEU A 598 -16.96 -15.66 12.05
C LEU A 598 -15.83 -15.55 11.02
N ALA A 599 -15.79 -14.46 10.24
CA ALA A 599 -14.73 -14.20 9.27
C ALA A 599 -13.35 -14.18 9.93
N ARG A 600 -13.23 -13.55 11.10
CA ARG A 600 -11.99 -13.56 11.89
C ARG A 600 -11.55 -14.96 12.32
N VAL A 601 -12.49 -15.77 12.81
CA VAL A 601 -12.20 -17.17 13.19
C VAL A 601 -11.75 -17.97 11.98
N GLN A 602 -12.44 -17.82 10.85
CA GLN A 602 -12.12 -18.50 9.60
C GLN A 602 -10.72 -18.12 9.08
N VAL A 603 -10.35 -16.85 9.11
CA VAL A 603 -9.01 -16.39 8.75
C VAL A 603 -7.96 -16.94 9.71
N ASN A 604 -8.19 -16.92 11.02
CA ASN A 604 -7.25 -17.51 11.98
C ASN A 604 -7.04 -19.01 11.76
N GLN A 605 -8.09 -19.74 11.37
CA GLN A 605 -7.98 -21.16 10.99
C GLN A 605 -7.21 -21.34 9.69
N THR A 606 -7.49 -20.52 8.68
CA THR A 606 -6.83 -20.54 7.36
C THR A 606 -5.34 -20.22 7.46
N CYS A 607 -4.99 -19.27 8.33
CA CYS A 607 -3.63 -18.81 8.57
C CYS A 607 -2.81 -19.68 9.53
N LYS A 608 -3.34 -20.85 9.93
CA LYS A 608 -2.53 -21.85 10.63
C LYS A 608 -1.29 -22.16 9.79
N ALA A 609 -0.14 -21.99 10.42
CA ALA A 609 1.15 -22.28 9.82
C ALA A 609 1.86 -23.35 10.65
N SER A 610 2.68 -24.16 9.97
CA SER A 610 3.62 -25.05 10.63
C SER A 610 4.69 -24.27 11.38
N ARG A 611 5.46 -24.97 12.22
CA ARG A 611 6.66 -24.44 12.88
C ARG A 611 7.67 -23.81 11.90
N TRP A 612 7.67 -24.25 10.64
CA TRP A 612 8.53 -23.75 9.57
C TRP A 612 7.93 -22.56 8.80
N LYS A 613 6.85 -21.95 9.33
CA LYS A 613 6.11 -20.83 8.72
C LYS A 613 5.48 -21.16 7.37
N THR A 614 5.31 -22.43 7.02
CA THR A 614 4.54 -22.84 5.83
C THR A 614 3.06 -22.85 6.17
N HIS A 615 2.22 -22.20 5.36
CA HIS A 615 0.77 -22.23 5.53
C HIS A 615 0.23 -23.64 5.26
N CYS A 616 -0.68 -24.10 6.13
CA CYS A 616 -1.21 -25.46 6.06
C CYS A 616 -2.30 -25.61 4.99
N ALA A 617 -3.08 -24.55 4.74
CA ALA A 617 -4.22 -24.56 3.85
C ALA A 617 -3.92 -25.13 2.44
N PRO A 618 -2.88 -24.65 1.70
CA PRO A 618 -2.58 -25.21 0.38
C PRO A 618 -2.18 -26.69 0.41
N GLY A 619 -1.56 -27.16 1.51
CA GLY A 619 -1.21 -28.56 1.70
C GLY A 619 -2.43 -29.47 1.83
N TYR A 620 -3.46 -29.03 2.56
CA TYR A 620 -4.72 -29.78 2.67
C TYR A 620 -5.52 -29.75 1.36
N SER A 621 -5.46 -28.64 0.63
CA SER A 621 -6.00 -28.57 -0.74
C SER A 621 -5.37 -29.59 -1.67
N ALA A 622 -4.04 -29.77 -1.60
CA ALA A 622 -3.31 -30.70 -2.45
C ALA A 622 -3.63 -32.18 -2.14
N LEU A 623 -4.20 -32.46 -0.96
CA LEU A 623 -4.73 -33.77 -0.59
C LEU A 623 -6.17 -33.98 -1.09
N GLY A 624 -6.78 -32.97 -1.73
CA GLY A 624 -8.19 -33.00 -2.15
C GLY A 624 -9.17 -32.70 -1.02
N HIS A 625 -8.68 -32.25 0.14
CA HIS A 625 -9.48 -32.01 1.34
C HIS A 625 -9.20 -30.63 1.97
N PRO A 626 -9.43 -29.52 1.24
CA PRO A 626 -9.22 -28.17 1.76
C PRO A 626 -10.05 -27.87 3.02
N GLU A 627 -11.20 -28.53 3.20
CA GLU A 627 -12.06 -28.40 4.37
C GLU A 627 -11.40 -28.85 5.69
N TRP A 628 -10.33 -29.67 5.62
CA TRP A 628 -9.62 -30.12 6.81
C TRP A 628 -9.01 -28.98 7.62
N ILE A 629 -8.80 -27.81 7.03
CA ILE A 629 -8.31 -26.62 7.72
C ILE A 629 -9.26 -26.13 8.84
N PHE A 630 -10.56 -26.37 8.65
CA PHE A 630 -11.64 -25.97 9.57
C PHE A 630 -11.97 -27.08 10.59
N THR A 631 -11.48 -28.30 10.37
CA THR A 631 -11.69 -29.43 11.28
C THR A 631 -10.57 -29.57 12.31
N ASN A 632 -10.88 -30.23 13.43
CA ASN A 632 -9.86 -30.63 14.40
C ASN A 632 -9.13 -31.89 13.89
N THR A 633 -7.83 -31.80 13.65
CA THR A 633 -7.05 -32.87 12.98
C THR A 633 -7.00 -34.17 13.77
N SER A 634 -7.20 -34.12 15.10
CA SER A 634 -7.29 -35.32 15.95
C SER A 634 -8.56 -36.16 15.71
N GLU A 635 -9.56 -35.61 15.02
CA GLU A 635 -10.85 -36.26 14.74
C GLU A 635 -10.86 -36.98 13.38
N LEU A 636 -9.82 -36.79 12.56
CA LEU A 636 -9.71 -37.45 11.26
C LEU A 636 -9.35 -38.94 11.44
N ALA A 637 -10.14 -39.81 10.81
CA ALA A 637 -9.91 -41.25 10.85
C ALA A 637 -8.59 -41.62 10.15
N LYS A 638 -7.70 -42.37 10.82
CA LYS A 638 -6.40 -42.78 10.25
C LYS A 638 -6.50 -43.54 8.92
N PRO A 639 -7.49 -44.43 8.69
CA PRO A 639 -7.66 -45.08 7.39
C PRO A 639 -7.99 -44.09 6.25
N LEU A 640 -8.75 -43.03 6.55
CA LEU A 640 -9.05 -41.97 5.58
C LEU A 640 -7.77 -41.19 5.25
N LEU A 641 -6.96 -40.84 6.26
CA LEU A 641 -5.67 -40.19 6.04
C LEU A 641 -4.77 -41.06 5.15
N LEU A 642 -4.61 -42.34 5.47
CA LEU A 642 -3.75 -43.24 4.70
C LEU A 642 -4.17 -43.33 3.22
N SER A 643 -5.45 -43.60 2.96
CA SER A 643 -5.97 -43.72 1.58
C SER A 643 -5.84 -42.42 0.78
N THR A 644 -6.07 -41.27 1.42
CA THR A 644 -5.89 -39.94 0.82
C THR A 644 -4.43 -39.69 0.45
N PHE A 645 -3.52 -39.90 1.39
CA PHE A 645 -2.08 -39.70 1.15
C PHE A 645 -1.55 -40.64 0.07
N SER A 646 -1.93 -41.92 0.12
CA SER A 646 -1.53 -42.91 -0.88
C SER A 646 -1.90 -42.45 -2.29
N THR A 647 -3.16 -42.06 -2.49
CA THR A 647 -3.66 -41.54 -3.78
C THR A 647 -2.92 -40.28 -4.23
N ALA A 648 -2.73 -39.31 -3.33
CA ALA A 648 -2.16 -38.03 -3.67
C ALA A 648 -0.63 -38.09 -3.90
N ILE A 649 0.08 -38.98 -3.20
CA ILE A 649 1.51 -39.25 -3.43
C ILE A 649 1.69 -39.96 -4.77
N ASP A 650 0.83 -40.92 -5.11
CA ASP A 650 0.86 -41.61 -6.41
C ASP A 650 0.66 -40.63 -7.57
N ALA A 651 -0.31 -39.73 -7.42
CA ALA A 651 -0.55 -38.66 -8.39
C ALA A 651 0.68 -37.74 -8.53
N LEU A 652 1.28 -37.31 -7.42
CA LEU A 652 2.48 -36.48 -7.46
C LEU A 652 3.65 -37.23 -8.12
N GLU A 653 3.93 -38.47 -7.73
CA GLU A 653 5.04 -39.26 -8.28
C GLU A 653 4.95 -39.39 -9.80
N ALA A 654 3.74 -39.61 -10.34
CA ALA A 654 3.49 -39.73 -11.77
C ALA A 654 3.85 -38.45 -12.55
N THR A 655 3.77 -37.28 -11.93
CA THR A 655 4.16 -35.99 -12.54
C THR A 655 5.66 -35.70 -12.43
N LEU A 656 6.36 -36.32 -11.48
CA LEU A 656 7.76 -36.01 -11.23
C LEU A 656 8.70 -36.71 -12.23
N PRO A 657 9.68 -35.99 -12.81
CA PRO A 657 10.60 -36.55 -13.80
C PRO A 657 11.38 -37.71 -13.21
N ARG A 658 11.69 -38.74 -14.01
CA ARG A 658 12.41 -39.95 -13.54
C ARG A 658 13.73 -39.62 -12.84
N TYR A 659 14.41 -38.57 -13.29
CA TYR A 659 15.62 -38.05 -12.66
C TYR A 659 15.33 -36.67 -12.06
N PRO A 660 15.47 -36.50 -10.73
CA PRO A 660 15.28 -35.21 -10.10
C PRO A 660 16.35 -34.24 -10.61
N GLN A 661 15.93 -33.06 -11.05
CA GLN A 661 16.85 -31.96 -11.34
C GLN A 661 17.08 -31.18 -10.05
N LYS A 662 18.35 -31.00 -9.67
CA LYS A 662 18.68 -30.15 -8.53
C LYS A 662 18.16 -28.73 -8.85
N PRO A 663 17.43 -28.08 -7.93
CA PRO A 663 17.02 -26.70 -8.12
C PRO A 663 18.27 -25.85 -8.27
N LYS A 664 18.20 -24.82 -9.12
CA LYS A 664 19.27 -23.83 -9.16
C LYS A 664 19.25 -23.02 -7.86
N ASP A 665 20.41 -22.56 -7.43
CA ASP A 665 20.55 -21.76 -6.21
C ASP A 665 20.13 -20.30 -6.41
N ASP A 666 19.52 -19.96 -7.56
CA ASP A 666 18.97 -18.62 -7.81
C ASP A 666 17.62 -18.41 -7.13
N ILE A 667 17.35 -17.16 -6.73
CA ILE A 667 16.17 -16.77 -5.94
C ILE A 667 14.86 -17.20 -6.59
N GLU A 668 14.75 -17.11 -7.92
CA GLU A 668 13.51 -17.41 -8.62
C GLU A 668 13.23 -18.92 -8.62
N SER A 669 14.25 -19.73 -8.90
CA SER A 669 14.15 -21.20 -8.82
C SER A 669 13.77 -21.66 -7.40
N GLN A 670 14.29 -21.01 -6.37
CA GLN A 670 13.94 -21.30 -4.97
C GLN A 670 12.49 -20.89 -4.65
N ARG A 671 12.01 -19.74 -5.15
CA ARG A 671 10.60 -19.31 -5.00
C ARG A 671 9.64 -20.28 -5.68
N ILE A 672 9.94 -20.70 -6.91
CA ILE A 672 9.14 -21.70 -7.64
C ILE A 672 9.11 -23.01 -6.86
N LEU A 673 10.24 -23.48 -6.34
CA LEU A 673 10.29 -24.70 -5.54
C LEU A 673 9.48 -24.56 -4.25
N ALA A 674 9.64 -23.47 -3.50
CA ALA A 674 8.93 -23.22 -2.26
C ALA A 674 7.41 -23.21 -2.48
N ARG A 675 6.93 -22.55 -3.54
CA ARG A 675 5.52 -22.57 -3.93
C ARG A 675 5.05 -23.98 -4.26
N ARG A 676 5.77 -24.68 -5.13
CA ARG A 676 5.42 -26.06 -5.52
C ARG A 676 5.29 -26.96 -4.30
N VAL A 677 6.24 -26.89 -3.37
CA VAL A 677 6.20 -27.68 -2.13
C VAL A 677 4.99 -27.29 -1.28
N ALA A 678 4.73 -25.98 -1.11
CA ALA A 678 3.58 -25.49 -0.33
C ALA A 678 2.23 -25.95 -0.91
N GLU A 679 2.08 -25.92 -2.24
CA GLU A 679 0.86 -26.30 -2.98
C GLU A 679 0.83 -27.80 -3.35
N SER A 680 1.55 -28.65 -2.61
CA SER A 680 1.61 -30.10 -2.85
C SER A 680 1.41 -30.90 -1.57
N VAL A 681 1.27 -32.22 -1.73
CA VAL A 681 1.23 -33.17 -0.60
C VAL A 681 2.47 -33.10 0.28
N CYS A 682 3.59 -32.58 -0.24
CA CYS A 682 4.85 -32.42 0.47
C CYS A 682 4.89 -31.17 1.37
N ASN A 683 3.79 -30.43 1.46
CA ASN A 683 3.62 -29.36 2.43
C ASN A 683 3.88 -29.88 3.85
N GLY A 684 4.59 -29.09 4.66
CA GLY A 684 4.98 -29.50 6.02
C GLY A 684 3.80 -29.87 6.93
N CYS A 685 2.67 -29.17 6.83
CA CYS A 685 1.47 -29.49 7.63
C CYS A 685 0.75 -30.73 7.11
N GLY A 686 0.78 -30.98 5.80
CA GLY A 686 0.28 -32.23 5.23
C GLY A 686 1.10 -33.40 5.76
N GLY A 687 2.42 -33.35 5.59
CA GLY A 687 3.32 -34.38 6.08
C GLY A 687 3.14 -34.70 7.57
N GLU A 688 2.90 -33.70 8.41
CA GLU A 688 2.64 -33.90 9.85
C GLU A 688 1.45 -34.83 10.13
N LEU A 689 0.39 -34.80 9.33
CA LEU A 689 -0.76 -35.68 9.52
C LEU A 689 -0.39 -37.17 9.38
N LEU A 690 0.50 -37.46 8.42
CA LEU A 690 0.93 -38.81 8.07
C LEU A 690 2.11 -39.29 8.93
N ILE A 691 3.21 -38.52 8.96
CA ILE A 691 4.49 -38.96 9.55
C ILE A 691 4.86 -38.20 10.84
N GLY A 692 4.11 -37.17 11.23
CA GLY A 692 4.41 -36.33 12.40
C GLY A 692 5.49 -35.29 12.15
N GLN A 693 5.85 -34.53 13.20
CA GLN A 693 6.93 -33.54 13.16
C GLN A 693 8.20 -34.06 13.82
N ASN A 694 9.38 -33.58 13.43
CA ASN A 694 10.62 -33.83 14.18
C ASN A 694 10.59 -33.02 15.51
N PRO A 695 10.87 -33.64 16.67
CA PRO A 695 11.46 -34.98 16.90
C PRO A 695 10.48 -36.14 17.16
N ASP A 696 9.18 -35.91 17.01
CA ASP A 696 8.10 -36.81 17.42
C ASP A 696 7.55 -37.72 16.29
N TRP A 697 8.10 -37.64 15.08
CA TRP A 697 7.85 -38.52 13.94
C TRP A 697 7.73 -40.01 14.29
N ALA A 698 8.65 -40.58 15.09
CA ALA A 698 8.62 -41.97 15.51
C ALA A 698 7.40 -42.32 16.38
N ILE A 699 6.88 -41.35 17.14
CA ILE A 699 5.64 -41.52 17.92
C ILE A 699 4.47 -41.61 16.96
N ARG A 700 4.36 -40.66 16.02
CA ARG A 700 3.27 -40.63 15.05
C ARG A 700 3.25 -41.86 14.14
N VAL A 701 4.43 -42.29 13.67
CA VAL A 701 4.59 -43.53 12.91
C VAL A 701 4.09 -44.74 13.69
N ARG A 702 4.47 -44.84 14.97
CA ARG A 702 4.01 -45.93 15.84
C ARG A 702 2.49 -45.90 16.05
N GLU A 703 1.89 -44.72 16.22
CA GLU A 703 0.43 -44.59 16.34
C GLU A 703 -0.32 -45.16 15.14
N PHE A 704 0.21 -45.06 13.92
CA PHE A 704 -0.40 -45.66 12.74
C PHE A 704 -0.13 -47.16 12.65
N LEU A 705 1.08 -47.61 12.99
CA LEU A 705 1.46 -49.02 12.95
C LEU A 705 0.72 -49.87 14.01
N ASP A 706 0.45 -49.29 15.18
CA ASP A 706 -0.23 -49.97 16.30
C ASP A 706 -1.78 -49.89 16.16
N ASP A 707 -2.30 -49.16 15.18
CA ASP A 707 -3.74 -49.00 14.98
C ASP A 707 -4.33 -50.19 14.21
N SER A 708 -5.17 -50.97 14.88
CA SER A 708 -5.85 -52.14 14.30
C SER A 708 -6.75 -51.82 13.09
N THR A 709 -7.11 -50.56 12.87
CA THR A 709 -7.94 -50.13 11.73
C THR A 709 -7.13 -49.82 10.47
N VAL A 710 -5.80 -49.80 10.59
CA VAL A 710 -4.87 -49.45 9.51
C VAL A 710 -4.02 -50.68 9.16
N ASP A 711 -3.84 -50.95 7.87
CA ASP A 711 -2.85 -51.93 7.43
C ASP A 711 -1.45 -51.33 7.61
N SER A 712 -0.71 -51.85 8.57
CA SER A 712 0.65 -51.39 8.92
C SER A 712 1.63 -51.51 7.76
N SER A 713 1.47 -52.49 6.88
CA SER A 713 2.30 -52.67 5.70
C SER A 713 1.99 -51.61 4.64
N ASP A 714 0.71 -51.32 4.44
CA ASP A 714 0.28 -50.27 3.50
C ASP A 714 0.69 -48.87 3.99
N TYR A 715 0.56 -48.62 5.30
CA TYR A 715 1.07 -47.40 5.92
C TYR A 715 2.58 -47.26 5.74
N ALA A 716 3.36 -48.30 6.06
CA ALA A 716 4.81 -48.26 5.91
C ALA A 716 5.23 -47.99 4.45
N ARG A 717 4.57 -48.63 3.49
CA ARG A 717 4.78 -48.40 2.06
C ARG A 717 4.47 -46.95 1.67
N THR A 718 3.32 -46.43 2.08
CA THR A 718 2.88 -45.07 1.78
C THR A 718 3.82 -44.03 2.40
N ALA A 719 4.19 -44.19 3.66
CA ALA A 719 5.12 -43.30 4.35
C ALA A 719 6.53 -43.32 3.72
N LYS A 720 7.05 -44.49 3.35
CA LYS A 720 8.32 -44.58 2.62
C LYS A 720 8.23 -43.89 1.25
N LYS A 721 7.13 -44.11 0.53
CA LYS A 721 6.87 -43.48 -0.76
C LYS A 721 6.76 -41.96 -0.66
N TYR A 722 6.11 -41.45 0.40
CA TYR A 722 6.04 -40.02 0.72
C TYR A 722 7.45 -39.40 0.79
N PHE A 723 8.32 -39.96 1.65
CA PHE A 723 9.69 -39.44 1.82
C PHE A 723 10.48 -39.46 0.49
N ARG A 724 10.40 -40.56 -0.28
CA ARG A 724 11.07 -40.66 -1.59
C ARG A 724 10.55 -39.60 -2.56
N THR A 725 9.24 -39.46 -2.67
CA THR A 725 8.56 -38.55 -3.60
C THR A 725 8.83 -37.10 -3.26
N CYS A 726 8.71 -36.71 -1.99
CA CYS A 726 8.99 -35.35 -1.55
C CYS A 726 10.46 -34.98 -1.64
N THR A 727 11.37 -35.92 -1.35
CA THR A 727 12.80 -35.70 -1.55
C THR A 727 13.15 -35.51 -3.03
N LYS A 728 12.52 -36.30 -3.91
CA LYS A 728 12.65 -36.16 -5.37
C LYS A 728 12.12 -34.82 -5.87
N MET A 729 11.00 -34.34 -5.31
CA MET A 729 10.43 -33.02 -5.62
C MET A 729 11.37 -31.87 -5.23
N MET A 730 12.06 -31.99 -4.09
CA MET A 730 13.11 -31.06 -3.67
C MET A 730 14.40 -31.17 -4.51
N GLY A 731 14.43 -32.06 -5.52
CA GLY A 731 15.55 -32.25 -6.42
C GLY A 731 16.70 -33.07 -5.84
N HIS A 732 16.44 -33.84 -4.78
CA HIS A 732 17.39 -34.72 -4.14
C HIS A 732 17.12 -36.18 -4.47
N ARG A 733 18.16 -37.00 -4.46
CA ARG A 733 18.07 -38.46 -4.58
C ARG A 733 18.75 -39.09 -3.38
N LEU A 734 17.98 -39.80 -2.56
CA LEU A 734 18.52 -40.56 -1.45
C LEU A 734 19.25 -41.80 -1.99
N SER A 735 20.45 -42.03 -1.48
CA SER A 735 21.12 -43.32 -1.61
C SER A 735 20.38 -44.38 -0.77
N ARG A 736 20.56 -45.66 -1.11
CA ARG A 736 19.99 -46.76 -0.31
C ARG A 736 20.40 -46.71 1.17
N GLN A 737 21.61 -46.23 1.45
CA GLN A 737 22.10 -46.09 2.82
C GLN A 737 21.39 -44.95 3.56
N GLU A 738 21.18 -43.81 2.91
CA GLU A 738 20.43 -42.68 3.49
C GLU A 738 18.96 -43.06 3.73
N GLU A 739 18.33 -43.76 2.77
CA GLU A 739 16.97 -44.28 2.96
C GLU A 739 16.91 -45.21 4.16
N LYS A 740 17.81 -46.20 4.27
CA LYS A 740 17.85 -47.12 5.40
C LYS A 740 18.05 -46.40 6.74
N ASN A 741 18.92 -45.39 6.76
CA ASN A 741 19.12 -44.58 7.96
C ASN A 741 17.84 -43.83 8.33
N ILE A 742 17.14 -43.22 7.37
CA ILE A 742 15.86 -42.54 7.60
C ILE A 742 14.82 -43.53 8.12
N TRP A 743 14.65 -44.69 7.46
CA TRP A 743 13.72 -45.75 7.86
C TRP A 743 13.93 -46.23 9.29
N ASN A 744 15.18 -46.48 9.67
CA ASN A 744 15.50 -46.88 11.04
C ASN A 744 15.17 -45.79 12.05
N THR A 745 15.36 -44.52 11.67
CA THR A 745 15.18 -43.42 12.61
C THR A 745 13.70 -43.01 12.75
N ILE A 746 12.89 -43.13 11.69
CA ILE A 746 11.42 -42.97 11.75
C ILE A 746 10.69 -44.16 12.39
N GLY A 747 11.33 -45.34 12.44
CA GLY A 747 10.69 -46.58 12.91
C GLY A 747 10.03 -47.44 11.83
N LEU A 748 10.41 -47.30 10.55
CA LEU A 748 9.93 -48.15 9.44
C LEU A 748 11.00 -49.15 8.92
N GLY A 749 12.14 -49.27 9.61
CA GLY A 749 13.28 -50.09 9.18
C GLY A 749 12.99 -51.60 9.10
N GLU A 750 12.00 -52.09 9.84
CA GLU A 750 11.62 -53.50 9.90
C GLU A 750 10.73 -53.95 8.73
N PHE A 751 10.16 -52.99 7.99
CA PHE A 751 9.32 -53.26 6.83
C PHE A 751 10.18 -53.39 5.58
N ALA A 752 9.87 -54.33 4.69
CA ALA A 752 10.60 -54.52 3.44
C ALA A 752 10.46 -53.29 2.52
N ASP A 753 11.43 -53.11 1.63
CA ASP A 753 11.30 -52.21 0.48
C ASP A 753 10.77 -53.06 -0.68
N ASP A 754 9.50 -52.86 -1.06
CA ASP A 754 8.93 -53.46 -2.27
C ASP A 754 9.47 -52.77 -3.54
#